data_AF-A0A845YMV1-F1
#
_entry.id   AF-A0A845YMV1-F1
#
_cell.length_a   1.000
_cell.length_b   1.000
_cell.length_c   1.000
_cell.angle_alpha   90.00
_cell.angle_beta   90.00
_cell.angle_gamma   90.00
#
_symmetry.space_group_name_H-M   'P 1'
#
loop_
_entity.id
_entity.type
_entity.pdbx_description
1 polymer ?
#
loop_
_entity_poly.entity_id
_entity_poly.type
_entity_poly.pdbx_seq_one_letter_code
_entity_poly.pdbx_strand_id
1 'polypeptide(L)'
;MHLKSSTLAQPTNDCSPTSNCLTAKTLVVFDAGVDHLSLLVNDLLSADILILDPDHDSVAQITSALETRQSVTSLHIVSHGASGKLCLGDTQLDLQRLQQNAGQLKSWANVLKGGDILLYGCQVADGALGYLFLQQLHQLTGANIAASASRVGQVGDRHNWSLETQIGAVHTSVVFSEQLQASYPGTLATVNFSVSETILIESQGTPFSFDFEVIDFQGPLRIRIEADQPQAITQWNTNQLNVVGIPGGLNVGIFDVSPNQDFSAFEVILDAPTASISLPIFNDFQDDSPQTFTWTASPVSPADTVNIVGNTTTQIFDTPDEAPPPEPPVVSIAGSPTLIVEDEGTFATIELTLDRPAPEGGVNISVGTQSFRGLADFDVFSPQTSFENLSPVIGFSDNTGIVVNVTAGATSASVTFPIFNDADLPSTDPGATVNDDIGLDTQTWTLDPQLAIDAGLSAALGNYVVSASAGSFNWTIVDTRGQLNPPEAVDDSRSTAEDQVLSANVLVNDTDADGDSVFVSAVNGSEANLGQAVTLASGAVVRLNADGSYSYDPNGQFDSLNGGETATDSFTYTVTDGNQTSEGVFNQDSATVNITINGVDPEPEPEPEEPEVSFEIIPDSVSEADGDSLVLNFTVTGDIPDDGITVDLVGDVPGILQEF
;
A
#
# COMPACT_ATOMS: atom_id res chain seq x y z
N MET A 1 14.45 10.63 -37.01
CA MET A 1 15.75 10.02 -37.39
C MET A 1 15.92 8.79 -36.49
N HIS A 2 15.72 7.58 -37.02
CA HIS A 2 15.77 6.34 -36.23
C HIS A 2 17.13 6.19 -35.54
N LEU A 3 17.15 6.33 -34.21
CA LEU A 3 18.25 5.83 -33.40
C LEU A 3 18.17 4.31 -33.44
N LYS A 4 19.05 3.72 -34.27
CA LYS A 4 19.35 2.30 -34.21
C LYS A 4 19.80 1.97 -32.80
N SER A 5 19.18 0.94 -32.23
CA SER A 5 19.68 0.17 -31.10
C SER A 5 21.19 -0.05 -31.25
N SER A 6 21.97 0.75 -30.53
CA SER A 6 23.37 0.45 -30.25
C SER A 6 23.34 -0.36 -28.97
N THR A 7 23.53 -1.67 -29.12
CA THR A 7 23.88 -2.59 -28.06
C THR A 7 25.04 -1.99 -27.24
N LEU A 8 24.70 -1.39 -26.10
CA LEU A 8 25.64 -1.29 -25.00
C LEU A 8 25.96 -2.73 -24.58
N ALA A 9 27.25 -2.99 -24.36
CA ALA A 9 27.81 -4.33 -24.25
C ALA A 9 27.02 -5.21 -23.28
N GLN A 10 26.59 -6.38 -23.75
CA GLN A 10 26.20 -7.47 -22.85
C GLN A 10 27.35 -7.70 -21.86
N PRO A 11 27.07 -7.84 -20.54
CA PRO A 11 28.07 -8.40 -19.65
C PRO A 11 28.39 -9.81 -20.16
N THR A 12 29.64 -10.03 -20.53
CA THR A 12 30.12 -11.34 -20.97
C THR A 12 29.92 -12.34 -19.84
N ASN A 13 29.05 -13.33 -20.05
CA ASN A 13 28.89 -14.52 -19.22
C ASN A 13 30.17 -15.36 -19.24
N ASP A 14 31.19 -14.96 -18.49
CA ASP A 14 32.36 -15.79 -18.26
C ASP A 14 32.80 -15.70 -16.79
N CYS A 15 32.01 -16.32 -15.92
CA CYS A 15 32.33 -16.47 -14.51
C CYS A 15 33.28 -17.68 -14.35
N SER A 16 34.58 -17.46 -14.54
CA SER A 16 35.64 -18.39 -14.17
C SER A 16 35.96 -18.29 -12.67
N PRO A 17 36.32 -19.40 -11.98
CA PRO A 17 36.53 -19.45 -10.53
C PRO A 17 37.78 -18.69 -10.02
N THR A 18 38.33 -17.74 -10.79
CA THR A 18 39.52 -16.96 -10.41
C THR A 18 39.41 -15.45 -10.68
N SER A 19 38.22 -14.92 -10.96
CA SER A 19 38.02 -13.49 -11.25
C SER A 19 37.01 -12.87 -10.29
N ASN A 20 37.44 -11.87 -9.51
CA ASN A 20 36.60 -11.08 -8.61
C ASN A 20 35.41 -10.45 -9.37
N CYS A 21 34.20 -11.00 -9.20
CA CYS A 21 32.97 -10.29 -9.49
C CYS A 21 32.90 -9.07 -8.55
N LEU A 22 32.75 -7.86 -9.10
CA LEU A 22 32.71 -6.62 -8.34
C LEU A 22 31.55 -6.66 -7.33
N THR A 23 31.90 -6.53 -6.06
CA THR A 23 31.04 -6.40 -4.88
C THR A 23 30.39 -5.01 -4.82
N ALA A 24 29.47 -4.71 -5.75
CA ALA A 24 28.71 -3.47 -5.67
C ALA A 24 27.67 -3.56 -4.54
N LYS A 25 27.82 -2.69 -3.53
CA LYS A 25 26.88 -2.55 -2.41
C LYS A 25 25.64 -1.70 -2.74
N THR A 26 25.68 -1.01 -3.87
CA THR A 26 24.67 -0.03 -4.30
C THR A 26 24.16 -0.42 -5.68
N LEU A 27 22.85 -0.64 -5.78
CA LEU A 27 22.13 -0.82 -7.03
C LEU A 27 21.29 0.42 -7.30
N VAL A 28 21.44 1.04 -8.46
CA VAL A 28 20.62 2.17 -8.90
C VAL A 28 19.75 1.72 -10.07
N VAL A 29 18.45 1.79 -9.87
CA VAL A 29 17.40 1.44 -10.83
C VAL A 29 16.82 2.73 -11.40
N PHE A 30 16.72 2.80 -12.71
CA PHE A 30 16.07 3.89 -13.40
C PHE A 30 14.84 3.40 -14.17
N ASP A 31 13.74 4.11 -14.01
CA ASP A 31 12.64 4.07 -14.96
C ASP A 31 13.08 4.68 -16.33
N ALA A 32 12.61 4.09 -17.42
CA ALA A 32 12.97 4.52 -18.77
C ALA A 32 12.33 5.86 -19.18
N GLY A 33 11.25 6.26 -18.51
CA GLY A 33 10.55 7.53 -18.73
C GLY A 33 11.18 8.72 -18.01
N VAL A 34 12.25 8.53 -17.23
CA VAL A 34 12.95 9.61 -16.54
C VAL A 34 13.65 10.53 -17.53
N ASP A 35 13.37 11.83 -17.41
CA ASP A 35 13.97 12.85 -18.27
C ASP A 35 15.49 12.87 -18.15
N HIS A 36 16.16 13.21 -19.26
CA HIS A 36 17.62 13.39 -19.26
C HIS A 36 18.42 12.23 -18.62
N LEU A 37 17.93 10.99 -18.69
CA LEU A 37 18.53 9.77 -18.10
C LEU A 37 20.05 9.68 -18.27
N SER A 38 20.56 10.05 -19.45
CA SER A 38 22.01 10.06 -19.73
C SER A 38 22.83 10.94 -18.78
N LEU A 39 22.30 12.07 -18.30
CA LEU A 39 22.96 12.91 -17.30
C LEU A 39 23.04 12.21 -15.95
N LEU A 40 21.97 11.54 -15.53
CA LEU A 40 21.90 10.79 -14.28
C LEU A 40 22.85 9.59 -14.28
N VAL A 41 22.84 8.80 -15.37
CA VAL A 41 23.72 7.62 -15.51
C VAL A 41 25.19 8.01 -15.55
N ASN A 42 25.55 9.11 -16.23
CA ASN A 42 26.95 9.54 -16.34
C ASN A 42 27.56 10.03 -15.02
N ASP A 43 26.74 10.45 -14.05
CA ASP A 43 27.19 10.88 -12.72
C ASP A 43 27.59 9.66 -11.84
N LEU A 44 27.04 8.49 -12.15
CA LEU A 44 27.21 7.25 -11.38
C LEU A 44 28.42 6.43 -11.86
N LEU A 45 29.62 6.85 -11.47
CA LEU A 45 30.87 6.23 -11.93
C LEU A 45 31.20 4.86 -11.29
N SER A 46 30.56 4.48 -10.19
CA SER A 46 30.89 3.27 -9.42
C SER A 46 29.69 2.46 -8.92
N ALA A 47 28.47 2.85 -9.29
CA ALA A 47 27.25 2.12 -8.93
C ALA A 47 26.94 1.04 -9.97
N ASP A 48 26.26 -0.03 -9.53
CA ASP A 48 25.63 -0.95 -10.46
C ASP A 48 24.31 -0.36 -10.93
N ILE A 49 24.03 -0.42 -12.24
CA ILE A 49 22.92 0.31 -12.86
C ILE A 49 21.98 -0.67 -13.56
N LEU A 50 20.69 -0.55 -13.27
CA LEU A 50 19.60 -1.20 -13.98
C LEU A 50 18.71 -0.14 -14.61
N ILE A 51 18.49 -0.20 -15.92
CA ILE A 51 17.47 0.61 -16.61
C ILE A 51 16.32 -0.34 -16.93
N LEU A 52 15.12 -0.02 -16.46
CA LEU A 52 13.94 -0.86 -16.64
C LEU A 52 13.49 -0.84 -18.10
N ASP A 53 13.13 -2.01 -18.62
CA ASP A 53 12.45 -2.13 -19.90
C ASP A 53 10.95 -1.80 -19.70
N PRO A 54 10.39 -0.79 -20.39
CA PRO A 54 9.01 -0.38 -20.21
C PRO A 54 7.99 -1.43 -20.65
N ASP A 55 8.38 -2.42 -21.46
CA ASP A 55 7.47 -3.47 -21.96
C ASP A 55 7.41 -4.71 -21.02
N HIS A 56 8.05 -4.65 -19.85
CA HIS A 56 8.15 -5.77 -18.91
C HIS A 56 7.84 -5.34 -17.47
N ASP A 57 7.35 -6.27 -16.64
CA ASP A 57 7.02 -6.00 -15.24
C ASP A 57 8.25 -5.52 -14.44
N SER A 58 8.16 -4.28 -13.96
CA SER A 58 9.26 -3.57 -13.29
C SER A 58 9.67 -4.23 -11.97
N VAL A 59 8.71 -4.73 -11.17
CA VAL A 59 9.02 -5.38 -9.88
C VAL A 59 9.73 -6.72 -10.12
N ALA A 60 9.34 -7.48 -11.14
CA ALA A 60 10.01 -8.72 -11.54
C ALA A 60 11.43 -8.47 -12.06
N GLN A 61 11.65 -7.39 -12.81
CA GLN A 61 12.99 -6.98 -13.27
C GLN A 61 13.91 -6.64 -12.07
N ILE A 62 13.42 -5.83 -11.13
CA ILE A 62 14.18 -5.47 -9.91
C ILE A 62 14.46 -6.71 -9.06
N THR A 63 13.45 -7.59 -8.89
CA THR A 63 13.60 -8.85 -8.14
C THR A 63 14.71 -9.72 -8.74
N SER A 64 14.69 -9.93 -10.05
CA SER A 64 15.71 -10.72 -10.76
C SER A 64 17.11 -10.09 -10.62
N ALA A 65 17.18 -8.76 -10.63
CA ALA A 65 18.42 -8.04 -10.40
C ALA A 65 18.94 -8.23 -8.97
N LEU A 66 18.08 -8.16 -7.95
CA LEU A 66 18.48 -8.37 -6.55
C LEU A 66 18.93 -9.81 -6.31
N GLU A 67 18.21 -10.81 -6.82
CA GLU A 67 18.53 -12.23 -6.62
C GLU A 67 19.87 -12.67 -7.23
N THR A 68 20.32 -11.98 -8.28
CA THR A 68 21.62 -12.24 -8.92
C THR A 68 22.80 -11.61 -8.17
N ARG A 69 22.55 -10.84 -7.11
CA ARG A 69 23.55 -10.07 -6.34
C ARG A 69 23.64 -10.57 -4.91
N GLN A 70 24.86 -10.72 -4.38
CA GLN A 70 25.09 -11.32 -3.05
C GLN A 70 25.26 -10.33 -1.90
N SER A 71 25.27 -9.00 -2.13
CA SER A 71 25.63 -8.01 -1.09
C SER A 71 25.11 -6.58 -1.36
N VAL A 72 23.86 -6.42 -1.76
CA VAL A 72 23.25 -5.09 -1.92
C VAL A 72 22.84 -4.55 -0.55
N THR A 73 23.42 -3.44 -0.11
CA THR A 73 23.06 -2.76 1.14
C THR A 73 22.27 -1.48 0.90
N SER A 74 22.20 -1.01 -0.35
CA SER A 74 21.45 0.17 -0.76
C SER A 74 20.84 -0.03 -2.15
N LEU A 75 19.54 0.19 -2.26
CA LEU A 75 18.78 0.19 -3.50
C LEU A 75 18.25 1.60 -3.75
N HIS A 76 18.58 2.18 -4.89
CA HIS A 76 18.13 3.51 -5.29
C HIS A 76 17.18 3.34 -6.46
N ILE A 77 15.96 3.87 -6.39
CA ILE A 77 14.98 3.79 -7.48
C ILE A 77 14.66 5.20 -7.94
N VAL A 78 14.91 5.49 -9.20
CA VAL A 78 14.74 6.81 -9.81
C VAL A 78 13.64 6.74 -10.84
N SER A 79 12.58 7.50 -10.60
CA SER A 79 11.37 7.47 -11.42
C SER A 79 10.58 8.76 -11.30
N HIS A 80 9.55 8.91 -12.13
CA HIS A 80 8.48 9.84 -11.79
C HIS A 80 7.67 9.30 -10.61
N GLY A 81 6.96 10.18 -9.92
CA GLY A 81 6.20 9.81 -8.73
C GLY A 81 5.09 10.80 -8.41
N ALA A 82 4.24 10.37 -7.49
CA ALA A 82 3.27 11.17 -6.79
C ALA A 82 3.11 10.58 -5.38
N SER A 83 2.36 11.24 -4.50
CA SER A 83 2.02 10.71 -3.17
C SER A 83 1.60 9.24 -3.22
N GLY A 84 2.33 8.38 -2.49
CA GLY A 84 2.10 6.94 -2.40
C GLY A 84 2.39 6.13 -3.66
N LYS A 85 3.10 6.70 -4.65
CA LYS A 85 3.25 6.09 -5.98
C LYS A 85 4.60 6.33 -6.66
N LEU A 86 5.13 5.28 -7.30
CA LEU A 86 6.22 5.35 -8.28
C LEU A 86 5.75 4.92 -9.68
N CYS A 87 6.13 5.66 -10.71
CA CYS A 87 5.86 5.30 -12.10
C CYS A 87 7.03 4.47 -12.66
N LEU A 88 6.83 3.18 -12.92
CA LEU A 88 7.87 2.26 -13.38
C LEU A 88 7.42 1.54 -14.66
N GLY A 89 7.86 2.03 -15.82
CA GLY A 89 7.46 1.58 -17.15
C GLY A 89 6.07 2.09 -17.51
N ASP A 90 5.23 1.21 -18.05
CA ASP A 90 3.80 1.45 -18.27
C ASP A 90 2.93 1.21 -17.01
N THR A 91 3.54 0.79 -15.90
CA THR A 91 2.86 0.47 -14.64
C THR A 91 3.16 1.45 -13.51
N GLN A 92 2.26 1.49 -12.52
CA GLN A 92 2.41 2.27 -11.29
C GLN A 92 2.61 1.30 -10.11
N LEU A 93 3.64 1.54 -9.29
CA LEU A 93 3.83 0.87 -8.01
C LEU A 93 3.21 1.73 -6.91
N ASP A 94 2.05 1.31 -6.42
CA ASP A 94 1.27 1.92 -5.35
C ASP A 94 0.94 0.85 -4.27
N LEU A 95 0.18 1.20 -3.24
CA LEU A 95 -0.20 0.29 -2.15
C LEU A 95 -0.88 -1.00 -2.63
N GLN A 96 -1.81 -0.90 -3.58
CA GLN A 96 -2.49 -2.07 -4.15
C GLN A 96 -1.48 -3.00 -4.84
N ARG A 97 -0.55 -2.42 -5.59
CA ARG A 97 0.46 -3.18 -6.32
C ARG A 97 1.57 -3.72 -5.40
N LEU A 98 1.85 -3.07 -4.27
CA LEU A 98 2.70 -3.62 -3.20
C LEU A 98 2.09 -4.91 -2.63
N GLN A 99 0.78 -4.91 -2.34
CA GLN A 99 0.08 -6.11 -1.85
C GLN A 99 0.10 -7.25 -2.89
N GLN A 100 -0.21 -6.94 -4.15
CA GLN A 100 -0.21 -7.93 -5.23
C GLN A 100 1.17 -8.55 -5.47
N ASN A 101 2.23 -7.77 -5.26
CA ASN A 101 3.63 -8.20 -5.40
C ASN A 101 4.29 -8.60 -4.07
N ALA A 102 3.52 -8.75 -2.99
CA ALA A 102 4.06 -8.99 -1.64
C ALA A 102 5.02 -10.19 -1.59
N GLY A 103 4.77 -11.25 -2.35
CA GLY A 103 5.65 -12.42 -2.42
C GLY A 103 7.04 -12.10 -2.99
N GLN A 104 7.11 -11.26 -4.03
CA GLN A 104 8.38 -10.82 -4.63
C GLN A 104 9.09 -9.81 -3.74
N LEU A 105 8.37 -8.84 -3.18
CA LEU A 105 8.94 -7.83 -2.28
C LEU A 105 9.50 -8.45 -1.00
N LYS A 106 8.84 -9.48 -0.45
CA LYS A 106 9.37 -10.30 0.66
C LYS A 106 10.65 -11.04 0.30
N SER A 107 10.86 -11.39 -0.97
CA SER A 107 12.12 -12.02 -1.39
C SER A 107 13.30 -11.03 -1.32
N TRP A 108 13.04 -9.72 -1.45
CA TRP A 108 14.07 -8.67 -1.36
C TRP A 108 14.69 -8.61 0.03
N ALA A 109 13.94 -8.94 1.09
CA ALA A 109 14.43 -8.99 2.46
C ALA A 109 15.65 -9.91 2.64
N ASN A 110 15.69 -11.02 1.90
CA ASN A 110 16.81 -11.98 1.94
C ASN A 110 18.12 -11.40 1.38
N VAL A 111 18.00 -10.46 0.44
CA VAL A 111 19.13 -9.82 -0.24
C VAL A 111 19.57 -8.56 0.51
N LEU A 112 18.62 -7.70 0.87
CA LEU A 112 18.88 -6.39 1.50
C LEU A 112 19.26 -6.50 2.98
N LYS A 113 18.72 -7.47 3.72
CA LYS A 113 19.04 -7.74 5.13
C LYS A 113 19.03 -6.49 6.03
N GLY A 114 17.99 -5.67 5.93
CA GLY A 114 17.91 -4.40 6.67
C GLY A 114 18.70 -3.25 6.05
N GLY A 115 19.11 -3.38 4.78
CA GLY A 115 19.69 -2.28 4.00
C GLY A 115 18.69 -1.17 3.68
N ASP A 116 19.12 -0.17 2.91
CA ASP A 116 18.32 1.04 2.66
C ASP A 116 17.71 1.02 1.24
N ILE A 117 16.48 1.52 1.11
CA ILE A 117 15.83 1.82 -0.18
C ILE A 117 15.57 3.33 -0.27
N LEU A 118 16.14 3.98 -1.28
CA LEU A 118 15.99 5.41 -1.53
C LEU A 118 15.16 5.63 -2.80
N LEU A 119 14.03 6.33 -2.68
CA LEU A 119 13.08 6.57 -3.76
C LEU A 119 13.16 8.02 -4.25
N TYR A 120 13.65 8.21 -5.47
CA TYR A 120 13.80 9.51 -6.13
C TYR A 120 12.62 9.75 -7.07
N GLY A 121 11.44 9.95 -6.49
CA GLY A 121 10.23 10.35 -7.21
C GLY A 121 9.59 11.57 -6.55
N CYS A 122 8.94 12.42 -7.35
CA CYS A 122 8.25 13.60 -6.84
C CYS A 122 7.16 13.21 -5.84
N GLN A 123 7.20 13.80 -4.64
CA GLN A 123 6.14 13.74 -3.65
C GLN A 123 5.74 12.32 -3.22
N VAL A 124 6.60 11.31 -3.42
CA VAL A 124 6.29 9.91 -3.10
C VAL A 124 5.89 9.73 -1.64
N ALA A 125 6.50 10.50 -0.74
CA ALA A 125 6.25 10.46 0.69
C ALA A 125 5.35 11.59 1.21
N ASP A 126 4.65 12.29 0.31
CA ASP A 126 3.79 13.42 0.66
C ASP A 126 2.49 12.91 1.28
N GLY A 127 2.06 13.49 2.40
CA GLY A 127 0.85 13.07 3.12
C GLY A 127 0.88 11.63 3.68
N ALA A 128 -0.23 11.23 4.29
CA ALA A 128 -0.41 9.93 4.91
C ALA A 128 -0.37 8.79 3.87
N LEU A 129 -0.82 9.05 2.64
CA LEU A 129 -0.68 8.12 1.50
C LEU A 129 0.78 7.75 1.25
N GLY A 130 1.64 8.77 1.19
CA GLY A 130 3.07 8.58 1.01
C GLY A 130 3.67 7.82 2.18
N TYR A 131 3.29 8.17 3.41
CA TYR A 131 3.72 7.49 4.62
C TYR A 131 3.36 5.99 4.63
N LEU A 132 2.09 5.65 4.37
CA LEU A 132 1.58 4.28 4.29
C LEU A 132 2.30 3.46 3.21
N PHE A 133 2.52 4.06 2.04
CA PHE A 133 3.27 3.42 0.98
C PHE A 133 4.70 3.06 1.42
N LEU A 134 5.41 3.98 2.08
CA LEU A 134 6.75 3.71 2.62
C LEU A 134 6.71 2.64 3.72
N GLN A 135 5.71 2.68 4.61
CA GLN A 135 5.55 1.72 5.70
C GLN A 135 5.25 0.31 5.19
N GLN A 136 4.33 0.17 4.24
CA GLN A 136 4.02 -1.12 3.63
C GLN A 136 5.24 -1.68 2.87
N LEU A 137 5.98 -0.81 2.17
CA LEU A 137 7.23 -1.20 1.50
C LEU A 137 8.30 -1.63 2.53
N HIS A 138 8.42 -0.91 3.65
CA HIS A 138 9.30 -1.26 4.77
C HIS A 138 8.94 -2.64 5.34
N GLN A 139 7.67 -2.88 5.68
CA GLN A 139 7.20 -4.15 6.23
C GLN A 139 7.42 -5.33 5.27
N LEU A 140 7.17 -5.13 3.97
CA LEU A 140 7.35 -6.18 2.98
C LEU A 140 8.83 -6.51 2.73
N THR A 141 9.69 -5.49 2.70
CA THR A 141 11.10 -5.67 2.32
C THR A 141 12.05 -5.81 3.50
N GLY A 142 11.62 -5.44 4.72
CA GLY A 142 12.47 -5.32 5.91
C GLY A 142 13.58 -4.26 5.79
N ALA A 143 13.54 -3.39 4.79
CA ALA A 143 14.57 -2.39 4.50
C ALA A 143 14.18 -1.01 5.03
N ASN A 144 15.15 -0.19 5.45
CA ASN A 144 14.86 1.21 5.82
C ASN A 144 14.54 2.00 4.55
N ILE A 145 13.53 2.87 4.57
CA ILE A 145 13.05 3.56 3.38
C ILE A 145 13.27 5.06 3.54
N ALA A 146 13.78 5.74 2.50
CA ALA A 146 13.77 7.19 2.41
C ALA A 146 13.17 7.66 1.09
N ALA A 147 12.30 8.66 1.16
CA ALA A 147 11.66 9.26 -0.01
C ALA A 147 11.34 10.74 0.24
N SER A 148 11.02 11.47 -0.83
CA SER A 148 10.70 12.89 -0.76
C SER A 148 9.19 13.11 -0.63
N ALA A 149 8.77 13.94 0.33
CA ALA A 149 7.42 14.53 0.37
C ALA A 149 7.31 15.76 -0.54
N SER A 150 8.45 16.31 -0.96
CA SER A 150 8.56 17.41 -1.91
C SER A 150 8.81 16.91 -3.34
N ARG A 151 8.85 17.82 -4.31
CA ARG A 151 9.25 17.46 -5.68
C ARG A 151 10.77 17.24 -5.77
N VAL A 152 11.17 16.19 -6.50
CA VAL A 152 12.59 15.82 -6.70
C VAL A 152 13.08 16.33 -8.05
N GLY A 153 14.15 17.13 -8.10
CA GLY A 153 14.68 17.66 -9.36
C GLY A 153 15.42 18.99 -9.26
N GLN A 154 15.27 19.86 -10.27
CA GLN A 154 16.03 21.11 -10.41
C GLN A 154 16.00 21.96 -9.13
N VAL A 155 17.15 22.19 -8.49
CA VAL A 155 17.20 22.97 -7.24
C VAL A 155 16.62 24.38 -7.42
N GLY A 156 15.52 24.67 -6.72
CA GLY A 156 14.78 25.94 -6.72
C GLY A 156 13.71 25.98 -5.62
N ASP A 157 12.87 27.01 -5.58
CA ASP A 157 11.91 27.25 -4.47
C ASP A 157 10.86 26.11 -4.24
N ARG A 158 10.74 25.15 -5.17
CA ARG A 158 9.73 24.06 -5.12
C ARG A 158 10.28 22.64 -5.39
N HIS A 159 11.59 22.49 -5.62
CA HIS A 159 12.19 21.21 -5.99
C HIS A 159 13.57 21.08 -5.33
N ASN A 160 13.88 19.90 -4.81
CA ASN A 160 15.17 19.60 -4.19
C ASN A 160 15.54 18.12 -4.41
N TRP A 161 16.62 17.64 -3.78
CA TRP A 161 17.01 16.22 -3.79
C TRP A 161 16.96 15.61 -2.39
N SER A 162 16.30 16.30 -1.45
CA SER A 162 16.08 15.80 -0.10
C SER A 162 15.14 14.60 -0.14
N LEU A 163 15.42 13.61 0.69
CA LEU A 163 14.52 12.50 0.98
C LEU A 163 14.15 12.63 2.47
N GLU A 164 13.33 13.63 2.78
CA GLU A 164 13.03 14.08 4.14
C GLU A 164 12.19 13.10 4.96
N THR A 165 11.44 12.21 4.30
CA THR A 165 10.61 11.21 4.98
C THR A 165 11.36 9.90 5.03
N GLN A 166 11.49 9.33 6.24
CA GLN A 166 12.24 8.12 6.49
C GLN A 166 11.45 7.14 7.37
N ILE A 167 11.47 5.86 7.01
CA ILE A 167 10.98 4.74 7.82
C ILE A 167 12.17 3.86 8.20
N GLY A 168 12.36 3.61 9.49
CA GLY A 168 13.56 2.94 10.01
C GLY A 168 14.80 3.84 10.05
N ALA A 169 15.96 3.25 10.34
CA ALA A 169 17.22 3.98 10.46
C ALA A 169 17.95 3.99 9.10
N VAL A 170 17.76 5.04 8.30
CA VAL A 170 18.40 5.17 6.99
C VAL A 170 19.85 5.66 7.16
N HIS A 171 20.81 4.92 6.61
CA HIS A 171 22.25 5.21 6.73
C HIS A 171 22.89 5.70 5.42
N THR A 172 22.18 5.54 4.31
CA THR A 172 22.64 5.84 2.96
C THR A 172 22.28 7.27 2.55
N SER A 173 23.24 7.99 1.97
CA SER A 173 23.01 9.33 1.43
C SER A 173 22.51 9.29 -0.01
N VAL A 174 21.99 10.42 -0.49
CA VAL A 174 21.66 10.63 -1.91
C VAL A 174 22.83 10.23 -2.80
N VAL A 175 22.53 9.51 -3.89
CA VAL A 175 23.56 8.90 -4.77
C VAL A 175 24.16 9.88 -5.77
N PHE A 176 23.45 10.97 -6.10
CA PHE A 176 23.84 11.94 -7.11
C PHE A 176 24.73 13.05 -6.56
N SER A 177 25.69 13.51 -7.36
CA SER A 177 26.61 14.58 -6.99
C SER A 177 25.92 15.95 -6.84
N GLU A 178 26.44 16.80 -5.95
CA GLU A 178 25.93 18.17 -5.77
C GLU A 178 25.91 18.98 -7.09
N GLN A 179 26.85 18.69 -8.00
CA GLN A 179 26.92 19.34 -9.31
C GLN A 179 25.75 18.95 -10.21
N LEU A 180 25.40 17.67 -10.26
CA LEU A 180 24.23 17.20 -11.01
C LEU A 180 22.94 17.75 -10.40
N GLN A 181 22.83 17.67 -9.07
CA GLN A 181 21.66 18.16 -8.34
C GLN A 181 21.34 19.63 -8.68
N ALA A 182 22.36 20.48 -8.77
CA ALA A 182 22.20 21.90 -9.10
C ALA A 182 21.85 22.20 -10.58
N SER A 183 21.99 21.24 -11.50
CA SER A 183 21.96 21.50 -12.96
C SER A 183 20.96 20.65 -13.76
N TYR A 184 20.20 19.77 -13.11
CA TYR A 184 19.21 18.90 -13.76
C TYR A 184 17.96 19.65 -14.26
N PRO A 185 17.49 19.50 -15.53
CA PRO A 185 16.48 20.39 -16.13
C PRO A 185 15.04 19.87 -16.47
N GLY A 186 14.57 18.68 -16.04
CA GLY A 186 13.30 18.06 -16.54
C GLY A 186 11.95 18.66 -16.05
N THR A 187 10.84 18.49 -16.82
CA THR A 187 9.41 18.88 -16.54
C THR A 187 8.37 18.04 -17.35
N LEU A 188 7.11 17.84 -16.87
CA LEU A 188 6.12 16.85 -17.42
C LEU A 188 4.66 17.36 -17.69
N ALA A 189 4.38 18.05 -18.80
CA ALA A 189 3.01 18.49 -19.16
C ALA A 189 2.26 17.53 -20.14
N THR A 190 0.92 17.45 -20.05
CA THR A 190 0.04 16.67 -20.96
C THR A 190 -1.08 17.55 -21.56
N VAL A 191 -1.43 17.37 -22.83
CA VAL A 191 -2.49 18.11 -23.55
C VAL A 191 -3.56 17.13 -24.05
N ASN A 192 -4.82 17.36 -23.66
CA ASN A 192 -5.98 16.68 -24.22
C ASN A 192 -6.54 17.50 -25.40
N PHE A 193 -6.77 16.85 -26.54
CA PHE A 193 -7.34 17.46 -27.74
C PHE A 193 -8.67 16.79 -28.09
N SER A 194 -9.71 17.60 -28.29
CA SER A 194 -11.04 17.14 -28.69
C SER A 194 -11.73 18.13 -29.64
N VAL A 195 -12.92 17.74 -30.11
CA VAL A 195 -13.82 18.60 -30.91
C VAL A 195 -15.21 18.57 -30.33
N SER A 196 -15.97 19.65 -30.50
CA SER A 196 -17.33 19.77 -29.93
C SER A 196 -18.37 18.87 -30.59
N GLU A 197 -18.17 18.51 -31.86
CA GLU A 197 -19.12 17.72 -32.65
C GLU A 197 -18.36 16.82 -33.63
N THR A 198 -18.84 15.59 -33.83
CA THR A 198 -18.29 14.65 -34.81
C THR A 198 -19.17 14.51 -36.05
N ILE A 199 -20.40 15.01 -36.01
CA ILE A 199 -21.33 15.05 -37.15
C ILE A 199 -21.72 16.51 -37.39
N LEU A 200 -21.49 16.99 -38.60
CA LEU A 200 -21.67 18.38 -38.99
C LEU A 200 -22.65 18.45 -40.14
N ILE A 201 -23.64 19.35 -40.03
CA ILE A 201 -24.67 19.53 -41.04
C ILE A 201 -24.54 20.93 -41.65
N GLU A 202 -24.17 20.97 -42.93
CA GLU A 202 -23.94 22.23 -43.64
C GLU A 202 -25.20 23.09 -43.70
N SER A 203 -26.36 22.49 -44.02
CA SER A 203 -27.64 23.20 -44.09
C SER A 203 -28.04 23.88 -42.78
N GLN A 204 -27.52 23.42 -41.65
CA GLN A 204 -27.76 24.00 -40.33
C GLN A 204 -26.67 24.97 -39.87
N GLY A 205 -25.52 24.99 -40.57
CA GLY A 205 -24.34 25.73 -40.13
C GLY A 205 -23.89 25.29 -38.73
N THR A 206 -23.85 23.97 -38.50
CA THR A 206 -23.47 23.36 -37.21
C THR A 206 -22.26 24.09 -36.59
N PRO A 207 -22.44 24.69 -35.40
CA PRO A 207 -21.32 25.24 -34.64
C PRO A 207 -20.31 24.15 -34.32
N PHE A 208 -19.04 24.45 -34.46
CA PHE A 208 -17.97 23.49 -34.20
C PHE A 208 -16.82 24.17 -33.48
N SER A 209 -16.16 23.45 -32.57
CA SER A 209 -14.90 23.89 -31.98
C SER A 209 -13.84 22.80 -31.91
N PHE A 210 -12.58 23.23 -31.99
CA PHE A 210 -11.43 22.48 -31.53
C PHE A 210 -11.12 22.91 -30.11
N ASP A 211 -11.05 21.95 -29.18
CA ASP A 211 -10.92 22.21 -27.76
C ASP A 211 -9.63 21.58 -27.22
N PHE A 212 -8.97 22.32 -26.33
CA PHE A 212 -7.69 21.94 -25.74
C PHE A 212 -7.74 22.14 -24.22
N GLU A 213 -7.26 21.15 -23.51
CA GLU A 213 -7.05 21.18 -22.06
C GLU A 213 -5.61 20.78 -21.75
N VAL A 214 -4.93 21.54 -20.91
CA VAL A 214 -3.52 21.32 -20.57
C VAL A 214 -3.36 21.00 -19.08
N ILE A 215 -2.89 19.79 -18.81
CA ILE A 215 -2.53 19.30 -17.49
C ILE A 215 -1.07 19.66 -17.23
N ASP A 216 -0.82 20.25 -16.05
CA ASP A 216 0.49 20.77 -15.62
C ASP A 216 1.04 21.88 -16.55
N PHE A 217 0.20 22.87 -16.87
CA PHE A 217 0.55 24.01 -17.73
C PHE A 217 1.66 24.90 -17.10
N GLN A 218 2.87 24.86 -17.67
CA GLN A 218 4.04 25.63 -17.22
C GLN A 218 4.38 26.85 -18.09
N GLY A 219 3.63 27.09 -19.17
CA GLY A 219 3.85 28.19 -20.10
C GLY A 219 3.38 27.87 -21.53
N PRO A 220 3.61 28.77 -22.50
CA PRO A 220 3.07 28.65 -23.85
C PRO A 220 3.50 27.36 -24.56
N LEU A 221 2.54 26.58 -25.06
CA LEU A 221 2.80 25.35 -25.81
C LEU A 221 2.44 25.52 -27.29
N ARG A 222 3.29 25.03 -28.20
CA ARG A 222 3.04 25.05 -29.65
C ARG A 222 2.50 23.72 -30.15
N ILE A 223 1.27 23.73 -30.62
CA ILE A 223 0.55 22.54 -31.08
C ILE A 223 0.21 22.69 -32.56
N ARG A 224 0.50 21.66 -33.35
CA ARG A 224 0.09 21.53 -34.74
C ARG A 224 -1.13 20.62 -34.84
N ILE A 225 -2.17 21.10 -35.51
CA ILE A 225 -3.38 20.35 -35.82
C ILE A 225 -3.37 20.05 -37.31
N GLU A 226 -3.54 18.78 -37.67
CA GLU A 226 -3.52 18.31 -39.05
C GLU A 226 -4.69 17.36 -39.33
N ALA A 227 -5.40 17.62 -40.43
CA ALA A 227 -6.34 16.71 -41.04
C ALA A 227 -5.63 15.72 -41.98
N ASP A 228 -6.19 14.52 -42.12
CA ASP A 228 -5.70 13.49 -43.03
C ASP A 228 -5.97 13.79 -44.53
N GLN A 229 -6.87 14.73 -44.83
CA GLN A 229 -7.24 15.14 -46.18
C GLN A 229 -6.94 16.62 -46.45
N PRO A 230 -6.60 17.00 -47.70
CA PRO A 230 -6.41 18.39 -48.08
C PRO A 230 -7.73 19.17 -48.06
N GLN A 231 -7.65 20.50 -48.01
CA GLN A 231 -8.77 21.44 -48.02
C GLN A 231 -9.71 21.35 -46.80
N ALA A 232 -9.38 20.56 -45.77
CA ALA A 232 -10.20 20.41 -44.57
C ALA A 232 -10.50 21.75 -43.87
N ILE A 233 -9.54 22.68 -43.86
CA ILE A 233 -9.72 24.01 -43.24
C ILE A 233 -10.68 24.90 -44.05
N THR A 234 -10.86 24.63 -45.34
CA THR A 234 -11.71 25.46 -46.22
C THR A 234 -13.20 25.25 -45.99
N GLN A 235 -13.56 24.19 -45.26
CA GLN A 235 -14.96 23.86 -44.92
C GLN A 235 -15.56 24.81 -43.86
N TRP A 236 -14.75 25.65 -43.21
CA TRP A 236 -15.18 26.46 -42.07
C TRP A 236 -15.49 27.91 -42.43
N ASN A 237 -16.52 28.47 -41.81
CA ASN A 237 -16.81 29.91 -41.92
C ASN A 237 -15.89 30.73 -41.00
N THR A 238 -14.71 31.04 -41.52
CA THR A 238 -13.67 31.78 -40.79
C THR A 238 -14.04 33.24 -40.45
N ASN A 239 -15.12 33.79 -41.04
CA ASN A 239 -15.63 35.11 -40.64
C ASN A 239 -16.27 35.10 -39.25
N GLN A 240 -16.60 33.92 -38.72
CA GLN A 240 -17.18 33.72 -37.39
C GLN A 240 -16.20 33.06 -36.41
N LEU A 241 -14.90 33.16 -36.70
CA LEU A 241 -13.84 32.68 -35.81
C LEU A 241 -13.92 33.33 -34.44
N ASN A 242 -14.06 32.50 -33.41
CA ASN A 242 -13.90 32.88 -32.03
C ASN A 242 -12.78 32.05 -31.40
N VAL A 243 -11.93 32.68 -30.59
CA VAL A 243 -10.79 32.01 -29.94
C VAL A 243 -10.69 32.41 -28.49
N VAL A 244 -10.47 31.41 -27.63
CA VAL A 244 -10.29 31.57 -26.19
C VAL A 244 -8.99 30.87 -25.79
N GLY A 245 -8.19 31.45 -24.89
CA GLY A 245 -6.94 30.85 -24.41
C GLY A 245 -5.73 30.92 -25.37
N ILE A 246 -5.85 31.67 -26.48
CA ILE A 246 -4.83 31.79 -27.54
C ILE A 246 -4.45 33.28 -27.73
N PRO A 247 -3.31 33.76 -27.20
CA PRO A 247 -2.91 35.17 -27.25
C PRO A 247 -2.64 35.65 -28.67
N GLY A 248 -3.11 36.85 -29.00
CA GLY A 248 -2.95 37.46 -30.33
C GLY A 248 -4.01 37.03 -31.36
N GLY A 249 -4.89 36.09 -30.97
CA GLY A 249 -5.91 35.51 -31.84
C GLY A 249 -5.33 34.67 -32.98
N LEU A 250 -6.21 34.02 -33.74
CA LEU A 250 -5.84 33.32 -34.96
C LEU A 250 -5.95 34.29 -36.16
N ASN A 251 -4.82 34.68 -36.75
CA ASN A 251 -4.80 35.49 -37.98
C ASN A 251 -5.11 34.58 -39.18
N VAL A 252 -6.39 34.48 -39.53
CA VAL A 252 -6.98 33.62 -40.59
C VAL A 252 -6.25 33.65 -41.95
N GLY A 253 -5.55 34.72 -42.29
CA GLY A 253 -4.85 34.85 -43.58
C GLY A 253 -3.54 34.05 -43.73
N ILE A 254 -3.04 33.36 -42.69
CA ILE A 254 -1.72 32.67 -42.68
C ILE A 254 -1.83 31.25 -42.09
N PHE A 255 -2.91 30.52 -42.38
CA PHE A 255 -3.21 29.25 -41.67
C PHE A 255 -2.46 28.03 -42.16
N ASP A 256 -2.10 27.97 -43.43
CA ASP A 256 -1.64 26.73 -44.00
C ASP A 256 -0.15 26.49 -43.74
N VAL A 257 0.13 25.71 -42.71
CA VAL A 257 1.46 25.20 -42.39
C VAL A 257 1.73 23.85 -43.06
N SER A 258 0.81 23.33 -43.87
CA SER A 258 1.05 22.07 -44.53
C SER A 258 2.21 22.23 -45.52
N PRO A 259 3.07 21.20 -45.66
CA PRO A 259 4.26 21.30 -46.53
C PRO A 259 3.96 21.70 -47.98
N ASN A 260 2.73 21.45 -48.45
CA ASN A 260 2.30 21.66 -49.83
C ASN A 260 1.31 22.82 -50.02
N GLN A 261 1.00 23.56 -48.96
CA GLN A 261 -0.05 24.58 -48.96
C GLN A 261 -1.41 24.05 -49.48
N ASP A 262 -1.82 22.90 -48.96
CA ASP A 262 -3.07 22.21 -49.32
C ASP A 262 -4.22 22.40 -48.31
N PHE A 263 -4.04 23.25 -47.30
CA PHE A 263 -5.01 23.64 -46.27
C PHE A 263 -5.46 22.46 -45.38
N SER A 264 -4.56 21.51 -45.12
CA SER A 264 -4.78 20.39 -44.20
C SER A 264 -4.33 20.66 -42.77
N ALA A 265 -3.46 21.64 -42.51
CA ALA A 265 -2.86 21.82 -41.19
C ALA A 265 -2.70 23.28 -40.77
N PHE A 266 -2.79 23.53 -39.46
CA PHE A 266 -2.55 24.82 -38.82
C PHE A 266 -1.85 24.66 -37.47
N GLU A 267 -1.26 25.74 -36.95
CA GLU A 267 -0.57 25.76 -35.66
C GLU A 267 -1.21 26.76 -34.70
N VAL A 268 -1.17 26.44 -33.41
CA VAL A 268 -1.63 27.31 -32.32
C VAL A 268 -0.63 27.37 -31.18
N ILE A 269 -0.69 28.48 -30.43
CA ILE A 269 0.04 28.66 -29.17
C ILE A 269 -0.99 28.67 -28.05
N LEU A 270 -1.00 27.62 -27.23
CA LEU A 270 -1.82 27.53 -26.03
C LEU A 270 -1.12 28.32 -24.92
N ASP A 271 -1.75 29.36 -24.39
CA ASP A 271 -1.20 30.18 -23.29
C ASP A 271 -2.12 30.22 -22.05
N ALA A 272 -2.99 29.21 -21.97
CA ALA A 272 -3.94 29.03 -20.89
C ALA A 272 -4.16 27.53 -20.67
N PRO A 273 -4.57 27.12 -19.46
CA PRO A 273 -4.87 25.72 -19.16
C PRO A 273 -6.05 25.17 -19.98
N THR A 274 -6.92 26.03 -20.50
CA THR A 274 -7.96 25.68 -21.47
C THR A 274 -7.94 26.64 -22.65
N ALA A 275 -8.16 26.12 -23.84
CA ALA A 275 -8.26 26.90 -25.06
C ALA A 275 -9.27 26.31 -26.04
N SER A 276 -9.90 27.15 -26.84
CA SER A 276 -10.90 26.73 -27.83
C SER A 276 -10.82 27.58 -29.08
N ILE A 277 -11.07 26.95 -30.23
CA ILE A 277 -11.19 27.58 -31.55
C ILE A 277 -12.58 27.23 -32.09
N SER A 278 -13.50 28.18 -32.07
CA SER A 278 -14.89 27.95 -32.50
C SER A 278 -15.15 28.57 -33.87
N LEU A 279 -15.67 27.76 -34.79
CA LEU A 279 -15.97 28.08 -36.18
C LEU A 279 -17.18 27.24 -36.63
N PRO A 280 -18.28 27.82 -37.11
CA PRO A 280 -19.34 27.01 -37.71
C PRO A 280 -18.92 26.47 -39.08
N ILE A 281 -19.48 25.32 -39.46
CA ILE A 281 -19.34 24.78 -40.82
C ILE A 281 -19.94 25.76 -41.84
N PHE A 282 -19.27 25.92 -42.98
CA PHE A 282 -19.74 26.75 -44.08
C PHE A 282 -20.80 25.99 -44.87
N ASN A 283 -21.94 26.62 -45.13
CA ASN A 283 -22.94 26.09 -46.06
C ASN A 283 -22.59 26.57 -47.48
N ASP A 284 -22.11 25.66 -48.31
CA ASP A 284 -21.71 26.00 -49.68
C ASP A 284 -22.89 25.91 -50.69
N PHE A 285 -24.05 25.46 -50.22
CA PHE A 285 -25.31 25.24 -50.94
C PHE A 285 -25.21 24.22 -52.09
N GLN A 286 -24.18 23.38 -52.10
CA GLN A 286 -24.05 22.24 -53.02
C GLN A 286 -24.58 20.97 -52.35
N ASP A 287 -24.78 19.95 -53.19
CA ASP A 287 -25.22 18.60 -52.79
C ASP A 287 -24.05 17.66 -53.07
N ASP A 288 -23.17 17.53 -52.09
CA ASP A 288 -21.92 16.81 -52.07
C ASP A 288 -22.06 15.45 -51.35
N SER A 289 -21.14 14.53 -51.64
CA SER A 289 -21.10 13.26 -50.89
C SER A 289 -20.55 13.49 -49.48
N PRO A 290 -21.01 12.75 -48.45
CA PRO A 290 -20.51 12.92 -47.09
C PRO A 290 -18.98 12.88 -47.01
N GLN A 291 -18.41 13.88 -46.35
CA GLN A 291 -16.96 14.03 -46.20
C GLN A 291 -16.53 13.55 -44.82
N THR A 292 -15.32 13.05 -44.68
CA THR A 292 -14.77 12.60 -43.39
C THR A 292 -13.34 13.10 -43.25
N PHE A 293 -13.07 13.75 -42.12
CA PHE A 293 -11.75 14.28 -41.77
C PHE A 293 -11.32 13.73 -40.42
N THR A 294 -10.12 13.18 -40.34
CA THR A 294 -9.47 12.77 -39.09
C THR A 294 -8.44 13.81 -38.70
N TRP A 295 -8.62 14.40 -37.52
CA TRP A 295 -7.79 15.45 -36.97
C TRP A 295 -6.81 14.86 -35.95
N THR A 296 -5.55 15.24 -36.09
CA THR A 296 -4.46 14.84 -35.20
C THR A 296 -3.75 16.06 -34.66
N ALA A 297 -3.47 16.06 -33.36
CA ALA A 297 -2.67 17.09 -32.70
C ALA A 297 -1.25 16.54 -32.44
N SER A 298 -0.24 17.36 -32.67
CA SER A 298 1.17 16.99 -32.50
C SER A 298 2.02 18.17 -32.01
N PRO A 299 3.09 17.94 -31.24
CA PRO A 299 4.02 19.01 -30.86
C PRO A 299 4.82 19.48 -32.09
N VAL A 300 5.05 20.79 -32.19
CA VAL A 300 5.76 21.40 -33.33
C VAL A 300 7.28 21.13 -33.28
N SER A 301 7.86 20.96 -32.08
CA SER A 301 9.30 20.75 -31.88
C SER A 301 9.58 19.60 -30.90
N PRO A 302 10.67 18.81 -31.09
CA PRO A 302 11.12 17.83 -30.10
C PRO A 302 11.54 18.42 -28.74
N ALA A 303 11.73 19.74 -28.67
CA ALA A 303 12.02 20.45 -27.41
C ALA A 303 10.74 20.80 -26.63
N ASP A 304 9.57 20.73 -27.26
CA ASP A 304 8.26 20.87 -26.61
C ASP A 304 7.85 19.46 -26.16
N THR A 305 8.43 18.99 -25.04
CA THR A 305 8.20 17.66 -24.47
C THR A 305 6.82 17.62 -23.80
N VAL A 306 5.78 17.54 -24.63
CA VAL A 306 4.38 17.46 -24.19
C VAL A 306 3.75 16.17 -24.71
N ASN A 307 3.09 15.42 -23.83
CA ASN A 307 2.28 14.29 -24.24
C ASN A 307 0.94 14.80 -24.77
N ILE A 308 0.52 14.40 -25.96
CA ILE A 308 -0.77 14.82 -26.55
C ILE A 308 -1.67 13.60 -26.69
N VAL A 309 -2.87 13.69 -26.13
CA VAL A 309 -3.87 12.63 -26.14
C VAL A 309 -5.11 13.13 -26.87
N GLY A 310 -5.68 12.27 -27.72
CA GLY A 310 -6.87 12.55 -28.51
C GLY A 310 -6.57 12.68 -30.00
N ASN A 311 -7.16 11.79 -30.78
CA ASN A 311 -7.42 11.99 -32.20
C ASN A 311 -8.94 11.95 -32.39
N THR A 312 -9.46 12.65 -33.39
CA THR A 312 -10.91 12.70 -33.58
C THR A 312 -11.26 12.73 -35.07
N THR A 313 -12.44 12.24 -35.39
CA THR A 313 -12.95 12.20 -36.75
C THR A 313 -14.27 12.93 -36.83
N THR A 314 -14.38 13.83 -37.80
CA THR A 314 -15.60 14.60 -38.11
C THR A 314 -16.15 14.15 -39.45
N GLN A 315 -17.46 13.93 -39.51
CA GLN A 315 -18.22 13.66 -40.73
C GLN A 315 -19.10 14.84 -41.07
N ILE A 316 -19.10 15.23 -42.34
CA ILE A 316 -19.86 16.38 -42.85
C ILE A 316 -20.93 15.87 -43.80
N PHE A 317 -22.15 16.33 -43.60
CA PHE A 317 -23.33 16.03 -44.39
C PHE A 317 -24.04 17.33 -44.78
N ASP A 318 -24.74 17.33 -45.90
CA ASP A 318 -25.42 18.54 -46.36
C ASP A 318 -26.72 18.74 -45.59
N THR A 319 -27.45 17.64 -45.38
CA THR A 319 -28.74 17.64 -44.70
C THR A 319 -28.82 16.68 -43.52
N PRO A 320 -29.69 16.94 -42.52
CA PRO A 320 -29.83 16.05 -41.36
C PRO A 320 -30.30 14.64 -41.70
N ASP A 321 -31.03 14.47 -42.81
CA ASP A 321 -31.60 13.18 -43.22
C ASP A 321 -30.53 12.21 -43.76
N GLU A 322 -29.36 12.72 -44.13
CA GLU A 322 -28.21 11.93 -44.60
C GLU A 322 -27.32 11.44 -43.45
N ALA A 323 -27.38 12.11 -42.30
CA ALA A 323 -26.57 11.76 -41.15
C ALA A 323 -27.06 10.46 -40.49
N PRO A 324 -26.14 9.59 -40.02
CA PRO A 324 -26.52 8.43 -39.24
C PRO A 324 -27.24 8.87 -37.94
N PRO A 325 -28.19 8.08 -37.43
CA PRO A 325 -28.81 8.38 -36.14
C PRO A 325 -27.72 8.46 -35.06
N PRO A 326 -27.83 9.40 -34.10
CA PRO A 326 -26.80 9.57 -33.08
C PRO A 326 -26.70 8.28 -32.27
N GLU A 327 -25.53 7.65 -32.29
CA GLU A 327 -25.25 6.54 -31.39
C GLU A 327 -25.09 7.08 -29.96
N PRO A 328 -25.53 6.31 -28.95
CA PRO A 328 -25.28 6.68 -27.56
C PRO A 328 -23.77 6.78 -27.29
N PRO A 329 -23.31 7.76 -26.48
CA PRO A 329 -21.92 7.84 -26.08
C PRO A 329 -21.52 6.61 -25.25
N VAL A 330 -20.28 6.16 -25.43
CA VAL A 330 -19.63 5.19 -24.56
C VAL A 330 -18.96 5.94 -23.42
N VAL A 331 -19.32 5.59 -22.18
CA VAL A 331 -18.89 6.29 -20.97
C VAL A 331 -17.94 5.40 -20.18
N SER A 332 -16.84 5.97 -19.71
CA SER A 332 -15.97 5.41 -18.67
C SER A 332 -15.98 6.27 -17.42
N ILE A 333 -15.66 5.64 -16.28
CA ILE A 333 -15.54 6.29 -14.99
C ILE A 333 -14.16 6.06 -14.38
N ALA A 334 -13.63 7.08 -13.74
CA ALA A 334 -12.43 7.02 -12.92
C ALA A 334 -12.65 7.76 -11.61
N GLY A 335 -11.88 7.38 -10.59
CA GLY A 335 -11.84 8.05 -9.29
C GLY A 335 -10.42 8.49 -8.98
N SER A 336 -10.28 9.69 -8.46
CA SER A 336 -8.99 10.27 -8.08
C SER A 336 -9.11 11.07 -6.78
N PRO A 337 -8.13 11.00 -5.86
CA PRO A 337 -7.10 9.97 -5.80
C PRO A 337 -7.74 8.59 -5.58
N THR A 338 -7.03 7.50 -5.86
CA THR A 338 -7.53 6.14 -5.60
C THR A 338 -7.52 5.78 -4.10
N LEU A 339 -6.76 6.51 -3.29
CA LEU A 339 -6.71 6.40 -1.84
C LEU A 339 -7.05 7.76 -1.23
N ILE A 340 -8.04 7.81 -0.36
CA ILE A 340 -8.62 9.03 0.22
C ILE A 340 -8.40 8.98 1.72
N VAL A 341 -7.86 10.04 2.31
CA VAL A 341 -7.57 10.10 3.75
C VAL A 341 -8.49 11.09 4.43
N GLU A 342 -9.25 10.62 5.41
CA GLU A 342 -10.28 11.37 6.14
C GLU A 342 -9.68 12.51 6.97
N ASP A 343 -8.65 12.21 7.78
CA ASP A 343 -7.98 13.21 8.61
C ASP A 343 -7.35 14.35 7.81
N GLU A 344 -6.91 14.06 6.59
CA GLU A 344 -6.29 15.05 5.70
C GLU A 344 -7.33 15.88 4.95
N GLY A 345 -8.63 15.56 5.09
CA GLY A 345 -9.71 16.23 4.36
C GLY A 345 -9.53 16.09 2.85
N THR A 346 -9.09 14.90 2.41
CA THR A 346 -8.79 14.64 1.00
C THR A 346 -10.02 14.91 0.14
N PHE A 347 -9.82 15.56 -1.01
CA PHE A 347 -10.87 15.74 -1.99
C PHE A 347 -10.94 14.52 -2.90
N ALA A 348 -12.11 13.93 -2.99
CA ALA A 348 -12.42 12.81 -3.86
C ALA A 348 -13.10 13.33 -5.13
N THR A 349 -12.54 12.96 -6.27
CA THR A 349 -13.01 13.34 -7.61
C THR A 349 -13.50 12.12 -8.37
N ILE A 350 -14.76 12.14 -8.78
CA ILE A 350 -15.28 11.23 -9.80
C ILE A 350 -15.14 11.92 -11.15
N GLU A 351 -14.48 11.25 -12.09
CA GLU A 351 -14.33 11.68 -13.46
C GLU A 351 -15.09 10.76 -14.42
N LEU A 352 -15.82 11.36 -15.34
CA LEU A 352 -16.54 10.70 -16.42
C LEU A 352 -15.91 11.11 -17.74
N THR A 353 -15.57 10.13 -18.57
CA THR A 353 -15.06 10.35 -19.93
C THR A 353 -15.99 9.72 -20.94
N LEU A 354 -16.26 10.42 -22.03
CA LEU A 354 -17.08 9.95 -23.13
C LEU A 354 -16.20 9.77 -24.37
N ASP A 355 -16.47 8.72 -25.17
CA ASP A 355 -15.81 8.49 -26.47
C ASP A 355 -16.13 9.57 -27.52
N ARG A 356 -17.17 10.36 -27.26
CA ARG A 356 -17.67 11.45 -28.10
C ARG A 356 -18.36 12.52 -27.25
N PRO A 357 -18.52 13.75 -27.77
CA PRO A 357 -19.24 14.81 -27.07
C PRO A 357 -20.66 14.39 -26.66
N ALA A 358 -21.09 14.81 -25.47
CA ALA A 358 -22.46 14.59 -25.01
C ALA A 358 -23.46 15.27 -25.96
N PRO A 359 -24.60 14.62 -26.30
CA PRO A 359 -25.55 15.14 -27.27
C PRO A 359 -26.24 16.42 -26.80
N GLU A 360 -26.95 17.11 -27.70
CA GLU A 360 -27.77 18.27 -27.36
C GLU A 360 -28.78 17.92 -26.24
N GLY A 361 -28.78 18.69 -25.15
CA GLY A 361 -29.53 18.40 -23.92
C GLY A 361 -28.76 17.60 -22.86
N GLY A 362 -27.53 17.16 -23.16
CA GLY A 362 -26.67 16.40 -22.26
C GLY A 362 -27.06 14.94 -22.15
N VAL A 363 -26.38 14.21 -21.26
CA VAL A 363 -26.68 12.80 -20.98
C VAL A 363 -26.72 12.55 -19.48
N ASN A 364 -27.79 11.91 -19.01
CA ASN A 364 -27.93 11.53 -17.61
C ASN A 364 -27.31 10.16 -17.35
N ILE A 365 -26.34 10.10 -16.45
CA ILE A 365 -25.50 8.94 -16.16
C ILE A 365 -25.69 8.54 -14.71
N SER A 366 -25.88 7.24 -14.47
CA SER A 366 -25.91 6.64 -13.14
C SER A 366 -24.50 6.33 -12.66
N VAL A 367 -24.14 6.84 -11.49
CA VAL A 367 -22.88 6.57 -10.81
C VAL A 367 -23.20 6.11 -9.40
N GLY A 368 -22.66 4.98 -8.95
CA GLY A 368 -22.91 4.51 -7.59
C GLY A 368 -22.03 3.36 -7.17
N THR A 369 -22.25 2.88 -5.96
CA THR A 369 -21.53 1.77 -5.33
C THR A 369 -22.53 0.74 -4.79
N GLN A 370 -22.06 -0.48 -4.57
CA GLN A 370 -22.82 -1.50 -3.85
C GLN A 370 -22.62 -1.41 -2.34
N SER A 371 -21.63 -0.61 -1.89
CA SER A 371 -21.42 -0.32 -0.47
C SER A 371 -22.64 0.42 0.08
N PHE A 372 -23.24 -0.14 1.13
CA PHE A 372 -24.42 0.46 1.76
C PHE A 372 -24.07 1.87 2.23
N ARG A 373 -24.79 2.87 1.72
CA ARG A 373 -24.55 4.30 2.01
C ARG A 373 -23.17 4.83 1.62
N GLY A 374 -22.44 4.29 0.63
CA GLY A 374 -21.09 4.79 0.30
C GLY A 374 -20.96 6.26 -0.16
N LEU A 375 -22.06 7.01 -0.37
CA LEU A 375 -22.00 8.48 -0.45
C LEU A 375 -21.86 9.17 0.91
N ALA A 376 -22.12 8.47 2.00
CA ALA A 376 -22.15 9.03 3.35
C ALA A 376 -20.77 9.40 3.87
N ASP A 377 -19.70 8.84 3.30
CA ASP A 377 -18.31 9.19 3.63
C ASP A 377 -17.92 10.55 3.04
N PHE A 378 -18.71 11.07 2.09
CA PHE A 378 -18.39 12.29 1.36
C PHE A 378 -19.27 13.48 1.78
N ASP A 379 -18.65 14.62 2.08
CA ASP A 379 -19.36 15.89 2.30
C ASP A 379 -19.78 16.51 0.96
N VAL A 380 -20.70 15.82 0.28
CA VAL A 380 -21.25 16.24 -1.02
C VAL A 380 -22.02 17.57 -0.94
N PHE A 381 -22.36 18.04 0.26
CA PHE A 381 -23.03 19.32 0.49
C PHE A 381 -22.06 20.44 0.91
N SER A 382 -20.76 20.14 0.97
CA SER A 382 -19.73 21.13 1.28
C SER A 382 -19.78 22.30 0.31
N PRO A 383 -19.57 23.55 0.78
CA PRO A 383 -19.34 24.68 -0.12
C PRO A 383 -18.05 24.54 -0.95
N GLN A 384 -17.18 23.57 -0.64
CA GLN A 384 -16.00 23.25 -1.43
C GLN A 384 -16.27 22.22 -2.53
N THR A 385 -17.45 21.60 -2.58
CA THR A 385 -17.84 20.68 -3.65
C THR A 385 -17.93 21.43 -4.97
N SER A 386 -17.23 20.95 -5.99
CA SER A 386 -17.19 21.55 -7.32
C SER A 386 -17.65 20.58 -8.40
N PHE A 387 -18.34 21.11 -9.41
CA PHE A 387 -18.81 20.38 -10.58
C PHE A 387 -18.23 21.01 -11.83
N GLU A 388 -17.68 20.20 -12.72
CA GLU A 388 -17.15 20.61 -14.02
C GLU A 388 -17.87 19.85 -15.12
N ASN A 389 -18.49 20.58 -16.06
CA ASN A 389 -19.36 20.01 -17.11
C ASN A 389 -20.44 19.04 -16.60
N LEU A 390 -20.76 19.14 -15.31
CA LEU A 390 -21.74 18.33 -14.61
C LEU A 390 -22.81 19.22 -13.98
N SER A 391 -24.03 18.72 -14.00
CA SER A 391 -25.13 19.21 -13.15
C SER A 391 -25.73 18.01 -12.42
N PRO A 392 -25.70 17.96 -11.07
CA PRO A 392 -26.31 16.87 -10.32
C PRO A 392 -27.83 16.88 -10.53
N VAL A 393 -28.42 15.71 -10.76
CA VAL A 393 -29.85 15.58 -11.05
C VAL A 393 -30.58 15.12 -9.80
N ILE A 394 -30.32 13.88 -9.34
CA ILE A 394 -31.02 13.25 -8.21
C ILE A 394 -30.08 12.24 -7.52
N GLY A 395 -29.97 12.28 -6.19
CA GLY A 395 -29.29 11.26 -5.39
C GLY A 395 -30.20 10.06 -5.07
N PHE A 396 -29.61 8.88 -4.88
CA PHE A 396 -30.35 7.67 -4.52
C PHE A 396 -30.83 7.77 -3.06
N SER A 397 -32.00 7.21 -2.76
CA SER A 397 -32.63 7.34 -1.43
C SER A 397 -31.91 6.57 -0.33
N ASP A 398 -31.05 5.62 -0.69
CA ASP A 398 -30.21 4.81 0.19
C ASP A 398 -28.76 5.30 0.28
N ASN A 399 -28.45 6.46 -0.32
CA ASN A 399 -27.11 7.05 -0.40
C ASN A 399 -26.06 6.12 -1.06
N THR A 400 -26.47 5.22 -1.96
CA THR A 400 -25.52 4.35 -2.68
C THR A 400 -25.02 4.96 -3.99
N GLY A 401 -25.60 6.08 -4.45
CA GLY A 401 -25.16 6.72 -5.69
C GLY A 401 -25.97 7.95 -6.09
N ILE A 402 -25.66 8.48 -7.26
CA ILE A 402 -26.23 9.69 -7.85
C ILE A 402 -26.49 9.51 -9.35
N VAL A 403 -27.53 10.18 -9.86
CA VAL A 403 -27.66 10.48 -11.29
C VAL A 403 -27.12 11.87 -11.55
N VAL A 404 -26.17 11.98 -12.48
CA VAL A 404 -25.57 13.25 -12.92
C VAL A 404 -25.87 13.51 -14.39
N ASN A 405 -26.06 14.77 -14.77
CA ASN A 405 -26.18 15.20 -16.16
C ASN A 405 -24.83 15.74 -16.64
N VAL A 406 -24.23 15.08 -17.63
CA VAL A 406 -23.09 15.64 -18.38
C VAL A 406 -23.62 16.64 -19.38
N THR A 407 -23.11 17.87 -19.32
CA THR A 407 -23.57 18.98 -20.16
C THR A 407 -23.29 18.73 -21.64
N ALA A 408 -24.20 19.15 -22.51
CA ALA A 408 -24.05 19.02 -23.97
C ALA A 408 -22.69 19.55 -24.47
N GLY A 409 -22.08 18.83 -25.42
CA GLY A 409 -20.77 19.14 -25.99
C GLY A 409 -19.56 18.71 -25.16
N ALA A 410 -19.74 18.29 -23.91
CA ALA A 410 -18.64 17.84 -23.06
C ALA A 410 -18.20 16.40 -23.40
N THR A 411 -16.89 16.18 -23.48
CA THR A 411 -16.26 14.85 -23.60
C THR A 411 -15.75 14.33 -22.25
N SER A 412 -15.63 15.21 -21.27
CA SER A 412 -15.25 14.88 -19.89
C SER A 412 -16.07 15.72 -18.92
N ALA A 413 -16.31 15.16 -17.74
CA ALA A 413 -17.08 15.81 -16.69
C ALA A 413 -16.63 15.29 -15.32
N SER A 414 -16.54 16.17 -14.32
CA SER A 414 -16.04 15.78 -13.01
C SER A 414 -16.87 16.36 -11.86
N VAL A 415 -16.93 15.62 -10.77
CA VAL A 415 -17.41 16.12 -9.48
C VAL A 415 -16.33 15.88 -8.45
N THR A 416 -15.99 16.92 -7.71
CA THR A 416 -15.00 16.85 -6.62
C THR A 416 -15.67 17.28 -5.33
N PHE A 417 -15.61 16.45 -4.30
CA PHE A 417 -16.14 16.74 -2.97
C PHE A 417 -15.10 16.39 -1.90
N PRO A 418 -15.05 17.13 -0.79
CA PRO A 418 -14.24 16.72 0.35
C PRO A 418 -14.84 15.47 1.00
N ILE A 419 -13.98 14.58 1.49
CA ILE A 419 -14.39 13.53 2.41
C ILE A 419 -14.77 14.14 3.77
N PHE A 420 -15.69 13.52 4.52
CA PHE A 420 -15.91 13.92 5.90
C PHE A 420 -14.64 13.67 6.71
N ASN A 421 -14.17 14.71 7.42
CA ASN A 421 -13.22 14.53 8.50
C ASN A 421 -14.07 14.41 9.77
N ASP A 422 -14.46 13.19 10.13
CA ASP A 422 -15.34 12.95 11.26
C ASP A 422 -14.54 12.96 12.58
N ALA A 423 -14.16 14.15 13.04
CA ALA A 423 -13.85 14.31 14.47
C ALA A 423 -15.06 14.04 15.41
N ASP A 424 -16.18 13.51 14.89
CA ASP A 424 -17.53 13.66 15.42
C ASP A 424 -18.16 12.35 15.92
N LEU A 425 -17.77 12.04 17.16
CA LEU A 425 -18.54 11.33 18.19
C LEU A 425 -18.78 9.83 17.98
N PRO A 426 -18.61 8.99 19.04
CA PRO A 426 -19.08 7.62 19.01
C PRO A 426 -20.57 7.63 18.69
N SER A 427 -20.94 7.08 17.53
CA SER A 427 -22.32 6.86 17.17
C SER A 427 -23.00 6.07 18.29
N THR A 428 -24.02 6.66 18.92
CA THR A 428 -24.91 5.92 19.83
C THR A 428 -26.01 5.16 19.09
N ASP A 429 -25.95 5.10 17.75
CA ASP A 429 -26.93 4.39 16.92
C ASP A 429 -26.53 2.91 16.79
N PRO A 430 -27.30 1.96 17.38
CA PRO A 430 -27.00 0.53 17.32
C PRO A 430 -27.10 -0.08 15.91
N GLY A 431 -27.46 0.73 14.90
CA GLY A 431 -27.49 0.34 13.49
C GLY A 431 -26.55 1.14 12.58
N ALA A 432 -25.69 2.01 13.13
CA ALA A 432 -24.65 2.71 12.38
C ALA A 432 -23.29 2.07 12.72
N THR A 433 -22.89 1.12 11.89
CA THR A 433 -21.55 0.53 11.81
C THR A 433 -20.84 1.06 10.57
N VAL A 434 -20.99 2.35 10.24
CA VAL A 434 -20.68 2.82 8.87
C VAL A 434 -20.10 4.24 8.80
N ASN A 435 -19.43 4.69 9.86
CA ASN A 435 -18.60 5.91 9.81
C ASN A 435 -17.62 5.96 10.99
N ASP A 436 -17.23 4.81 11.56
CA ASP A 436 -16.34 4.73 12.72
C ASP A 436 -15.21 3.72 12.51
N ASP A 437 -15.01 3.31 11.26
CA ASP A 437 -14.03 2.30 10.87
C ASP A 437 -12.64 2.94 10.84
N ILE A 438 -12.03 3.06 12.02
CA ILE A 438 -10.58 3.16 12.16
C ILE A 438 -9.94 2.12 11.23
N GLY A 439 -9.12 2.57 10.27
CA GLY A 439 -8.44 1.69 9.32
C GLY A 439 -8.73 2.00 7.85
N LEU A 440 -8.79 0.94 7.04
CA LEU A 440 -8.87 1.01 5.57
C LEU A 440 -10.19 0.38 5.07
N ASP A 441 -11.05 1.19 4.44
CA ASP A 441 -12.23 0.72 3.68
C ASP A 441 -11.91 0.73 2.17
N THR A 442 -12.53 -0.13 1.38
CA THR A 442 -12.45 -0.07 -0.09
C THR A 442 -13.85 -0.08 -0.70
N GLN A 443 -14.18 0.99 -1.39
CA GLN A 443 -15.43 1.18 -2.10
C GLN A 443 -15.25 1.08 -3.60
N THR A 444 -15.95 0.13 -4.21
CA THR A 444 -16.03 0.03 -5.67
C THR A 444 -17.17 0.91 -6.19
N TRP A 445 -16.83 1.87 -7.03
CA TRP A 445 -17.76 2.76 -7.71
C TRP A 445 -17.91 2.36 -9.18
N THR A 446 -19.13 2.39 -9.70
CA THR A 446 -19.45 1.85 -11.01
C THR A 446 -20.42 2.73 -11.79
N LEU A 447 -20.34 2.60 -13.11
CA LEU A 447 -21.38 3.02 -14.04
C LEU A 447 -22.38 1.89 -14.19
N ASP A 448 -23.41 1.87 -13.35
CA ASP A 448 -24.46 0.88 -13.42
C ASP A 448 -25.85 1.54 -13.53
N PRO A 449 -26.47 1.52 -14.72
CA PRO A 449 -27.86 1.95 -14.90
C PRO A 449 -28.85 1.18 -14.00
N GLN A 450 -28.54 -0.06 -13.62
CA GLN A 450 -29.41 -0.89 -12.80
C GLN A 450 -29.54 -0.34 -11.38
N LEU A 451 -28.47 0.25 -10.80
CA LEU A 451 -28.53 0.88 -9.48
C LEU A 451 -29.57 2.02 -9.44
N ALA A 452 -29.58 2.88 -10.46
CA ALA A 452 -30.59 3.93 -10.58
C ALA A 452 -32.00 3.36 -10.83
N ILE A 453 -32.13 2.27 -11.58
CA ILE A 453 -33.42 1.60 -11.80
C ILE A 453 -33.96 1.03 -10.48
N ASP A 454 -33.11 0.36 -9.69
CA ASP A 454 -33.45 -0.22 -8.40
C ASP A 454 -33.82 0.86 -7.37
N ALA A 455 -33.17 2.03 -7.46
CA ALA A 455 -33.52 3.24 -6.71
C ALA A 455 -34.81 3.94 -7.21
N GLY A 456 -35.45 3.44 -8.27
CA GLY A 456 -36.70 3.99 -8.81
C GLY A 456 -36.53 5.19 -9.74
N LEU A 457 -35.32 5.44 -10.24
CA LEU A 457 -34.95 6.60 -11.07
C LEU A 457 -34.83 6.29 -12.57
N SER A 458 -35.47 5.22 -13.05
CA SER A 458 -35.39 4.80 -14.47
C SER A 458 -35.80 5.90 -15.48
N ALA A 459 -36.75 6.77 -15.12
CA ALA A 459 -37.18 7.89 -15.96
C ALA A 459 -36.18 9.06 -16.03
N ALA A 460 -35.18 9.07 -15.14
CA ALA A 460 -34.13 10.08 -15.11
C ALA A 460 -32.89 9.68 -15.91
N LEU A 461 -32.80 8.46 -16.44
CA LEU A 461 -31.63 7.98 -17.18
C LEU A 461 -31.61 8.44 -18.64
N GLY A 462 -30.42 8.78 -19.13
CA GLY A 462 -30.14 9.01 -20.54
C GLY A 462 -29.84 7.70 -21.27
N ASN A 463 -29.68 7.79 -22.59
CA ASN A 463 -29.21 6.66 -23.39
C ASN A 463 -27.69 6.74 -23.53
N TYR A 464 -26.97 5.81 -22.89
CA TYR A 464 -25.51 5.71 -22.94
C TYR A 464 -25.09 4.24 -22.89
N VAL A 465 -23.84 3.96 -23.29
CA VAL A 465 -23.23 2.63 -23.20
C VAL A 465 -22.09 2.69 -22.19
N VAL A 466 -21.97 1.70 -21.32
CA VAL A 466 -20.86 1.61 -20.36
C VAL A 466 -19.65 0.96 -21.03
N SER A 467 -18.49 1.57 -20.90
CA SER A 467 -17.22 1.01 -21.37
C SER A 467 -16.94 -0.33 -20.69
N ALA A 468 -16.67 -1.37 -21.49
CA ALA A 468 -16.39 -2.72 -20.99
C ALA A 468 -15.08 -2.82 -20.19
N SER A 469 -14.15 -1.88 -20.36
CA SER A 469 -12.83 -1.87 -19.71
C SER A 469 -12.66 -0.82 -18.61
N ALA A 470 -13.64 0.09 -18.44
CA ALA A 470 -13.52 1.22 -17.52
C ALA A 470 -14.90 1.61 -16.92
N GLY A 471 -15.73 0.60 -16.64
CA GLY A 471 -17.05 0.79 -16.03
C GLY A 471 -17.04 0.88 -14.50
N SER A 472 -15.86 0.79 -13.87
CA SER A 472 -15.71 0.83 -12.41
C SER A 472 -14.31 1.28 -11.98
N PHE A 473 -14.21 1.90 -10.81
CA PHE A 473 -12.97 2.15 -10.11
C PHE A 473 -13.12 1.81 -8.62
N ASN A 474 -12.00 1.71 -7.90
CA ASN A 474 -11.99 1.54 -6.45
C ASN A 474 -11.43 2.79 -5.79
N TRP A 475 -12.11 3.27 -4.77
CA TRP A 475 -11.51 4.11 -3.75
C TRP A 475 -11.17 3.26 -2.55
N THR A 476 -9.96 3.43 -2.05
CA THR A 476 -9.64 3.01 -0.70
C THR A 476 -9.74 4.26 0.18
N ILE A 477 -10.43 4.16 1.30
CA ILE A 477 -10.64 5.25 2.25
C ILE A 477 -9.85 4.90 3.51
N VAL A 478 -9.11 5.87 4.05
CA VAL A 478 -8.29 5.71 5.26
C VAL A 478 -8.69 6.71 6.32
N ASP A 479 -8.99 6.19 7.49
CA ASP A 479 -8.97 6.94 8.74
C ASP A 479 -7.60 6.74 9.40
N THR A 480 -6.81 7.81 9.55
CA THR A 480 -5.39 7.70 9.93
C THR A 480 -5.08 8.11 11.36
N ARG A 481 -6.07 8.48 12.18
CA ARG A 481 -6.04 9.28 13.42
C ARG A 481 -4.78 9.26 14.30
N GLY A 482 -3.63 9.60 13.72
CA GLY A 482 -2.31 9.27 14.27
C GLY A 482 -2.25 7.86 14.83
N GLN A 483 -2.63 6.82 14.07
CA GLN A 483 -2.60 5.40 14.48
C GLN A 483 -1.80 4.52 13.50
N LEU A 484 -0.83 5.13 12.81
CA LEU A 484 -0.07 4.48 11.75
C LEU A 484 1.29 3.96 12.23
N ASN A 485 1.80 4.41 13.37
CA ASN A 485 3.07 3.92 13.87
C ASN A 485 2.87 2.49 14.39
N PRO A 486 3.70 1.52 13.95
CA PRO A 486 3.63 0.21 14.56
C PRO A 486 4.09 0.30 16.02
N PRO A 487 3.59 -0.60 16.89
CA PRO A 487 4.11 -0.72 18.24
C PRO A 487 5.61 -1.04 18.19
N GLU A 488 6.37 -0.54 19.16
CA GLU A 488 7.78 -0.85 19.38
C GLU A 488 7.89 -1.97 20.42
N ALA A 489 8.35 -3.15 19.98
CA ALA A 489 8.61 -4.31 20.83
C ALA A 489 10.05 -4.29 21.33
N VAL A 490 10.27 -4.46 22.63
CA VAL A 490 11.60 -4.36 23.23
C VAL A 490 12.01 -5.69 23.86
N ASP A 491 13.22 -6.16 23.52
CA ASP A 491 13.78 -7.40 24.05
C ASP A 491 13.74 -7.49 25.58
N ASP A 492 13.36 -8.65 26.09
CA ASP A 492 13.26 -8.97 27.51
C ASP A 492 14.44 -9.80 28.01
N SER A 493 14.77 -9.61 29.28
CA SER A 493 15.67 -10.51 30.01
C SER A 493 15.11 -10.86 31.39
N ARG A 494 15.10 -12.15 31.72
CA ARG A 494 14.68 -12.68 33.03
C ARG A 494 15.58 -13.85 33.47
N SER A 495 15.50 -14.20 34.74
CA SER A 495 16.18 -15.37 35.30
C SER A 495 15.26 -16.19 36.20
N THR A 496 15.44 -17.50 36.21
CA THR A 496 14.73 -18.43 37.11
C THR A 496 15.67 -19.53 37.61
N ALA A 497 15.24 -20.31 38.61
CA ALA A 497 15.92 -21.55 38.98
C ALA A 497 15.44 -22.69 38.06
N GLU A 498 16.25 -23.74 37.91
CA GLU A 498 15.94 -24.90 37.06
C GLU A 498 14.65 -25.63 37.43
N ASP A 499 14.22 -25.55 38.69
CA ASP A 499 12.99 -26.18 39.19
C ASP A 499 11.83 -25.19 39.42
N GLN A 500 11.96 -23.96 38.93
CA GLN A 500 10.99 -22.91 39.20
C GLN A 500 10.34 -22.38 37.93
N VAL A 501 9.01 -22.50 37.89
CA VAL A 501 8.18 -21.84 36.87
C VAL A 501 8.29 -20.33 37.03
N LEU A 502 8.74 -19.66 35.96
CA LEU A 502 8.79 -18.21 35.84
C LEU A 502 7.44 -17.70 35.34
N SER A 503 6.90 -16.65 35.95
CA SER A 503 5.74 -15.92 35.45
C SER A 503 6.06 -14.43 35.35
N ALA A 504 5.79 -13.82 34.19
CA ALA A 504 6.04 -12.41 33.94
C ALA A 504 5.12 -11.88 32.82
N ASN A 505 5.35 -10.64 32.39
CA ASN A 505 4.66 -10.03 31.26
C ASN A 505 5.71 -9.39 30.33
N VAL A 506 5.56 -9.61 29.02
CA VAL A 506 6.45 -9.06 27.97
C VAL A 506 6.13 -7.60 27.63
N LEU A 507 4.87 -7.18 27.75
CA LEU A 507 4.40 -5.84 27.35
C LEU A 507 4.80 -4.71 28.30
N VAL A 508 5.67 -4.95 29.30
CA VAL A 508 5.98 -3.96 30.34
C VAL A 508 6.84 -2.81 29.79
N ASN A 509 7.67 -3.11 28.80
CA ASN A 509 8.63 -2.23 28.14
C ASN A 509 8.29 -1.97 26.67
N ASP A 510 7.17 -2.49 26.19
CA ASP A 510 6.68 -2.25 24.84
C ASP A 510 5.81 -0.98 24.84
N THR A 511 5.95 -0.19 23.78
CA THR A 511 5.25 1.10 23.67
C THR A 511 4.71 1.28 22.27
N ASP A 512 3.76 2.17 22.15
CA ASP A 512 3.25 2.61 20.86
C ASP A 512 3.36 4.14 20.79
N ALA A 513 3.86 4.66 19.67
CA ALA A 513 4.14 6.09 19.51
C ALA A 513 2.87 6.95 19.43
N ASP A 514 1.77 6.31 19.02
CA ASP A 514 0.45 6.88 18.88
C ASP A 514 -0.34 6.82 20.19
N GLY A 515 0.13 6.00 21.14
CA GLY A 515 -0.47 5.81 22.45
C GLY A 515 -1.56 4.72 22.43
N ASP A 516 -1.58 3.90 21.39
CA ASP A 516 -2.49 2.78 21.26
C ASP A 516 -2.15 1.66 22.25
N SER A 517 -3.15 0.81 22.50
CA SER A 517 -2.97 -0.35 23.37
C SER A 517 -2.21 -1.44 22.63
N VAL A 518 -1.15 -1.96 23.23
CA VAL A 518 -0.32 -3.02 22.65
C VAL A 518 -0.78 -4.39 23.16
N PHE A 519 -0.89 -5.36 22.26
CA PHE A 519 -1.28 -6.75 22.55
C PHE A 519 -0.34 -7.73 21.85
N VAL A 520 -0.17 -8.94 22.40
CA VAL A 520 0.60 -10.00 21.72
C VAL A 520 -0.27 -10.69 20.68
N SER A 521 0.21 -10.79 19.44
CA SER A 521 -0.47 -11.45 18.32
C SER A 521 0.11 -12.83 17.99
N ALA A 522 1.40 -13.07 18.20
CA ALA A 522 2.04 -14.35 17.87
C ALA A 522 3.18 -14.76 18.82
N VAL A 523 3.46 -16.06 18.87
CA VAL A 523 4.57 -16.65 19.63
C VAL A 523 5.40 -17.53 18.70
N ASN A 524 6.72 -17.29 18.64
CA ASN A 524 7.62 -17.94 17.68
C ASN A 524 7.12 -17.87 16.23
N GLY A 525 6.59 -16.70 15.84
CA GLY A 525 6.09 -16.41 14.49
C GLY A 525 4.77 -17.10 14.11
N SER A 526 4.02 -17.65 15.07
CA SER A 526 2.73 -18.32 14.81
C SER A 526 1.64 -17.82 15.77
N GLU A 527 0.54 -17.32 15.21
CA GLU A 527 -0.65 -16.92 15.97
C GLU A 527 -1.34 -18.10 16.66
N ALA A 528 -1.26 -19.29 16.06
CA ALA A 528 -1.83 -20.52 16.62
C ALA A 528 -1.19 -20.94 17.97
N ASN A 529 -0.02 -20.39 18.28
CA ASN A 529 0.68 -20.64 19.54
C ASN A 529 0.16 -19.76 20.68
N LEU A 530 -0.58 -18.69 20.39
CA LEU A 530 -1.05 -17.74 21.39
C LEU A 530 -2.02 -18.40 22.38
N GLY A 531 -1.74 -18.23 23.67
CA GLY A 531 -2.48 -18.84 24.78
C GLY A 531 -2.32 -20.36 24.90
N GLN A 532 -1.50 -21.00 24.05
CA GLN A 532 -1.22 -22.43 24.08
C GLN A 532 0.12 -22.73 24.76
N ALA A 533 0.28 -23.97 25.24
CA ALA A 533 1.55 -24.47 25.72
C ALA A 533 2.44 -24.84 24.52
N VAL A 534 3.55 -24.15 24.36
CA VAL A 534 4.55 -24.32 23.30
C VAL A 534 5.80 -24.94 23.91
N THR A 535 6.19 -26.12 23.43
CA THR A 535 7.47 -26.73 23.79
C THR A 535 8.59 -26.10 22.98
N LEU A 536 9.57 -25.51 23.66
CA LEU A 536 10.75 -24.91 23.06
C LEU A 536 11.76 -25.97 22.61
N ALA A 537 12.77 -25.55 21.85
CA ALA A 537 13.82 -26.46 21.36
C ALA A 537 14.61 -27.14 22.50
N SER A 538 14.68 -26.49 23.67
CA SER A 538 15.25 -27.03 24.91
C SER A 538 14.40 -28.14 25.54
N GLY A 539 13.12 -28.25 25.18
CA GLY A 539 12.12 -29.08 25.87
C GLY A 539 11.37 -28.38 27.00
N ALA A 540 11.76 -27.14 27.35
CA ALA A 540 10.99 -26.27 28.24
C ALA A 540 9.64 -25.90 27.63
N VAL A 541 8.68 -25.49 28.45
CA VAL A 541 7.31 -25.18 28.01
C VAL A 541 7.00 -23.72 28.31
N VAL A 542 6.61 -22.96 27.29
CA VAL A 542 6.12 -21.58 27.44
C VAL A 542 4.64 -21.49 27.10
N ARG A 543 3.90 -20.66 27.82
CA ARG A 543 2.53 -20.26 27.47
C ARG A 543 2.42 -18.76 27.60
N LEU A 544 2.28 -18.05 26.48
CA LEU A 544 2.15 -16.59 26.41
C LEU A 544 0.74 -16.23 25.91
N ASN A 545 0.06 -15.34 26.61
CA ASN A 545 -1.30 -14.88 26.29
C ASN A 545 -1.28 -13.52 25.58
N ALA A 546 -2.42 -13.15 24.98
CA ALA A 546 -2.58 -11.88 24.26
C ALA A 546 -2.35 -10.62 25.13
N ASP A 547 -2.60 -10.72 26.44
CA ASP A 547 -2.36 -9.63 27.41
C ASP A 547 -0.88 -9.51 27.85
N GLY A 548 0.01 -10.23 27.17
CA GLY A 548 1.44 -10.25 27.45
C GLY A 548 1.87 -11.16 28.61
N SER A 549 0.92 -11.67 29.40
CA SER A 549 1.25 -12.55 30.52
C SER A 549 1.75 -13.91 30.01
N TYR A 550 2.87 -14.38 30.58
CA TYR A 550 3.41 -15.70 30.23
C TYR A 550 3.88 -16.50 31.44
N SER A 551 3.88 -17.83 31.27
CA SER A 551 4.57 -18.78 32.14
C SER A 551 5.65 -19.52 31.35
N TYR A 552 6.84 -19.66 31.92
CA TYR A 552 7.92 -20.49 31.42
C TYR A 552 8.25 -21.56 32.45
N ASP A 553 8.12 -22.82 32.05
CA ASP A 553 8.43 -24.00 32.85
C ASP A 553 9.68 -24.68 32.26
N PRO A 554 10.82 -24.72 32.99
CA PRO A 554 12.00 -25.48 32.59
C PRO A 554 11.71 -26.96 32.29
N ASN A 555 10.62 -27.51 32.85
CA ASN A 555 10.08 -28.83 32.55
C ASN A 555 11.11 -29.97 32.76
N GLY A 556 11.90 -29.87 33.82
CA GLY A 556 12.90 -30.88 34.19
C GLY A 556 14.10 -30.98 33.22
N GLN A 557 14.19 -30.10 32.22
CA GLN A 557 15.21 -30.21 31.17
C GLN A 557 16.58 -29.71 31.63
N PHE A 558 16.64 -29.04 32.77
CA PHE A 558 17.83 -28.34 33.25
C PHE A 558 18.40 -28.91 34.54
N ASP A 559 17.72 -29.85 35.22
CA ASP A 559 18.04 -30.48 36.55
C ASP A 559 19.46 -31.06 36.70
N SER A 560 20.23 -31.08 35.63
CA SER A 560 21.65 -31.42 35.65
C SER A 560 22.56 -30.26 36.09
N LEU A 561 22.05 -29.03 36.21
CA LEU A 561 22.85 -27.88 36.63
C LEU A 561 23.05 -27.95 38.15
N ASN A 562 24.30 -27.83 38.58
CA ASN A 562 24.63 -27.75 39.99
C ASN A 562 24.59 -26.30 40.48
N GLY A 563 24.64 -26.08 41.79
CA GLY A 563 24.74 -24.76 42.38
C GLY A 563 25.88 -23.94 41.77
N GLY A 564 25.51 -22.81 41.13
CA GLY A 564 26.45 -21.90 40.46
C GLY A 564 26.66 -22.15 38.96
N GLU A 565 26.04 -23.19 38.39
CA GLU A 565 25.97 -23.40 36.94
C GLU A 565 24.72 -22.68 36.35
N THR A 566 24.80 -22.31 35.08
CA THR A 566 23.72 -21.61 34.39
C THR A 566 23.54 -22.09 32.96
N ALA A 567 22.29 -22.11 32.49
CA ALA A 567 21.93 -22.30 31.08
C ALA A 567 21.07 -21.12 30.56
N THR A 568 20.89 -21.04 29.24
CA THR A 568 20.05 -20.01 28.60
C THR A 568 19.04 -20.64 27.67
N ASP A 569 17.82 -20.10 27.66
CA ASP A 569 16.76 -20.43 26.71
C ASP A 569 16.08 -19.14 26.21
N SER A 570 15.35 -19.23 25.09
CA SER A 570 14.71 -18.06 24.49
C SER A 570 13.50 -18.40 23.64
N PHE A 571 12.58 -17.45 23.53
CA PHE A 571 11.47 -17.47 22.56
C PHE A 571 11.20 -16.06 22.03
N THR A 572 10.55 -15.96 20.88
CA THR A 572 10.16 -14.67 20.27
C THR A 572 8.66 -14.46 20.39
N TYR A 573 8.24 -13.19 20.45
CA TYR A 573 6.85 -12.78 20.41
C TYR A 573 6.65 -11.62 19.44
N THR A 574 5.43 -11.48 18.95
CA THR A 574 5.01 -10.38 18.06
C THR A 574 3.89 -9.62 18.74
N VAL A 575 3.97 -8.29 18.74
CA VAL A 575 2.95 -7.38 19.26
C VAL A 575 2.23 -6.66 18.13
N THR A 576 1.03 -6.19 18.41
CA THR A 576 0.20 -5.36 17.52
C THR A 576 -0.58 -4.33 18.35
N ASP A 577 -0.86 -3.18 17.74
CA ASP A 577 -1.77 -2.14 18.26
C ASP A 577 -3.24 -2.41 17.87
N GLY A 578 -3.49 -3.41 17.02
CA GLY A 578 -4.81 -3.75 16.46
C GLY A 578 -5.14 -2.99 15.16
N ASN A 579 -4.33 -2.02 14.77
CA ASN A 579 -4.49 -1.22 13.55
C ASN A 579 -3.91 -1.96 12.34
N GLN A 580 -4.40 -1.61 11.15
CA GLN A 580 -3.99 -2.23 9.89
C GLN A 580 -3.38 -1.20 8.93
N THR A 581 -2.27 -1.56 8.29
CA THR A 581 -1.66 -0.78 7.18
C THR A 581 -2.26 -1.13 5.82
N SER A 582 -2.95 -2.26 5.75
CA SER A 582 -3.57 -2.86 4.58
C SER A 582 -4.54 -3.94 5.05
N GLU A 583 -5.57 -4.27 4.27
CA GLU A 583 -6.53 -5.32 4.64
C GLU A 583 -5.78 -6.63 5.01
N GLY A 584 -5.91 -7.05 6.26
CA GLY A 584 -5.26 -8.23 6.82
C GLY A 584 -3.76 -8.09 7.15
N VAL A 585 -3.19 -6.89 7.06
CA VAL A 585 -1.81 -6.57 7.46
C VAL A 585 -1.87 -5.62 8.65
N PHE A 586 -1.58 -6.16 9.83
CA PHE A 586 -1.58 -5.38 11.06
C PHE A 586 -0.25 -4.66 11.28
N ASN A 587 -0.31 -3.52 11.95
CA ASN A 587 0.84 -2.87 12.57
C ASN A 587 1.44 -3.80 13.62
N GLN A 588 2.69 -4.21 13.42
CA GLN A 588 3.35 -5.22 14.24
C GLN A 588 4.85 -4.99 14.37
N ASP A 589 5.40 -5.44 15.50
CA ASP A 589 6.84 -5.57 15.74
C ASP A 589 7.12 -6.83 16.57
N SER A 590 8.36 -7.31 16.60
CA SER A 590 8.75 -8.54 17.30
C SER A 590 10.00 -8.39 18.14
N ALA A 591 9.99 -9.02 19.31
CA ALA A 591 11.11 -9.02 20.24
C ALA A 591 11.37 -10.42 20.82
N THR A 592 12.51 -10.57 21.50
CA THR A 592 13.00 -11.82 22.06
C THR A 592 13.00 -11.77 23.58
N VAL A 593 12.50 -12.84 24.21
CA VAL A 593 12.65 -13.06 25.65
C VAL A 593 13.86 -13.98 25.88
N ASN A 594 14.87 -13.47 26.58
CA ASN A 594 16.06 -14.23 26.97
C ASN A 594 15.96 -14.65 28.45
N ILE A 595 16.03 -15.97 28.71
CA ILE A 595 15.88 -16.54 30.05
C ILE A 595 17.19 -17.18 30.48
N THR A 596 17.70 -16.77 31.65
CA THR A 596 18.83 -17.44 32.32
C THR A 596 18.30 -18.40 33.39
N ILE A 597 18.65 -19.68 33.27
CA ILE A 597 18.28 -20.75 34.20
C ILE A 597 19.47 -21.01 35.11
N ASN A 598 19.27 -20.95 36.43
CA ASN A 598 20.31 -21.18 37.44
C ASN A 598 20.13 -22.53 38.10
N GLY A 599 21.21 -23.30 38.21
CA GLY A 599 21.23 -24.54 38.98
C GLY A 599 21.13 -24.30 40.48
N VAL A 600 20.40 -25.17 41.17
CA VAL A 600 20.25 -25.19 42.63
C VAL A 600 20.81 -26.50 43.17
N ASP A 601 21.61 -26.43 44.23
CA ASP A 601 22.09 -27.65 44.87
C ASP A 601 20.90 -28.42 45.50
N PRO A 602 20.79 -29.75 45.27
CA PRO A 602 19.71 -30.53 45.86
C PRO A 602 19.78 -30.51 47.39
N GLU A 603 18.62 -30.33 48.04
CA GLU A 603 18.51 -30.42 49.49
C GLU A 603 18.86 -31.87 49.95
N PRO A 604 19.65 -32.07 51.02
CA PRO A 604 20.02 -33.42 51.45
C PRO A 604 18.78 -34.25 51.83
N GLU A 605 18.71 -35.50 51.34
CA GLU A 605 17.62 -36.43 51.67
C GLU A 605 17.50 -36.64 53.20
N PRO A 606 16.28 -36.76 53.74
CA PRO A 606 16.08 -37.09 55.15
C PRO A 606 16.52 -38.53 55.44
N GLU A 607 17.28 -38.74 56.52
CA GLU A 607 17.64 -40.10 56.98
C GLU A 607 16.37 -40.87 57.44
N PRO A 608 16.31 -42.21 57.22
CA PRO A 608 15.14 -43.02 57.61
C PRO A 608 14.92 -43.03 59.13
N GLU A 609 13.65 -42.94 59.57
CA GLU A 609 13.28 -43.01 60.99
C GLU A 609 13.53 -44.43 61.56
N GLU A 610 14.23 -44.53 62.70
CA GLU A 610 14.48 -45.81 63.39
C GLU A 610 13.18 -46.38 64.00
N PRO A 611 12.95 -47.72 63.97
CA PRO A 611 11.75 -48.32 64.54
C PRO A 611 11.72 -48.21 66.07
N GLU A 612 10.57 -47.82 66.63
CA GLU A 612 10.35 -47.79 68.07
C GLU A 612 9.82 -49.14 68.58
N VAL A 613 10.41 -49.66 69.66
CA VAL A 613 9.99 -50.91 70.32
C VAL A 613 9.50 -50.63 71.73
N SER A 614 8.32 -51.15 72.07
CA SER A 614 7.77 -51.14 73.43
C SER A 614 7.46 -52.56 73.91
N PHE A 615 7.51 -52.80 75.22
CA PHE A 615 7.19 -54.09 75.82
C PHE A 615 6.30 -53.94 77.05
N GLU A 616 5.41 -54.91 77.28
CA GLU A 616 4.54 -55.00 78.44
C GLU A 616 4.46 -56.46 78.92
N ILE A 617 4.29 -56.68 80.23
CA ILE A 617 4.20 -57.99 80.85
C ILE A 617 2.82 -58.15 81.47
N ILE A 618 2.15 -59.27 81.23
CA ILE A 618 0.82 -59.53 81.80
C ILE A 618 0.72 -60.99 82.31
N PRO A 619 0.23 -61.22 83.54
CA PRO A 619 -0.12 -60.23 84.58
C PRO A 619 1.11 -59.69 85.32
N ASP A 620 0.98 -58.51 85.97
CA ASP A 620 2.06 -57.85 86.75
C ASP A 620 2.51 -58.61 88.01
N SER A 621 1.76 -59.65 88.40
CA SER A 621 2.08 -60.52 89.52
C SER A 621 1.64 -61.95 89.20
N VAL A 622 2.51 -62.92 89.50
CA VAL A 622 2.25 -64.35 89.31
C VAL A 622 2.39 -65.10 90.64
N SER A 623 1.68 -66.22 90.76
CA SER A 623 1.74 -67.12 91.91
C SER A 623 2.27 -68.49 91.50
N GLU A 624 3.41 -68.89 92.07
CA GLU A 624 4.00 -70.22 91.83
C GLU A 624 3.07 -71.35 92.30
N ALA A 625 2.33 -71.13 93.39
CA ALA A 625 1.40 -72.12 93.96
C ALA A 625 0.19 -72.41 93.04
N ASP A 626 -0.17 -71.44 92.20
CA ASP A 626 -1.32 -71.51 91.30
C ASP A 626 -0.94 -71.95 89.86
N GLY A 627 0.36 -71.93 89.54
CA GLY A 627 0.88 -72.32 88.22
C GLY A 627 0.56 -71.31 87.13
N ASP A 628 0.58 -70.02 87.47
CA ASP A 628 0.27 -68.92 86.54
C ASP A 628 1.27 -68.82 85.38
N SER A 629 0.78 -68.45 84.20
CA SER A 629 1.62 -68.15 83.03
C SER A 629 1.94 -66.66 82.96
N LEU A 630 3.19 -66.33 82.63
CA LEU A 630 3.63 -64.96 82.31
C LEU A 630 3.69 -64.76 80.80
N VAL A 631 3.09 -63.67 80.29
CA VAL A 631 3.13 -63.31 78.86
C VAL A 631 3.91 -62.01 78.69
N LEU A 632 4.90 -62.01 77.81
CA LEU A 632 5.65 -60.82 77.39
C LEU A 632 5.17 -60.39 76.01
N ASN A 633 4.55 -59.21 75.93
CA ASN A 633 4.07 -58.61 74.69
C ASN A 633 5.05 -57.55 74.20
N PHE A 634 5.43 -57.62 72.93
CA PHE A 634 6.26 -56.61 72.26
C PHE A 634 5.42 -55.93 71.18
N THR A 635 5.47 -54.60 71.14
CA THR A 635 4.86 -53.79 70.07
C THR A 635 5.94 -52.99 69.39
N VAL A 636 6.05 -53.15 68.06
CA VAL A 636 6.97 -52.39 67.21
C VAL A 636 6.16 -51.44 66.34
N THR A 637 6.58 -50.18 66.29
CA THR A 637 6.03 -49.18 65.37
C THR A 637 7.14 -48.65 64.46
N GLY A 638 6.80 -48.40 63.20
CA GLY A 638 7.77 -48.07 62.14
C GLY A 638 8.12 -49.26 61.26
N ASP A 639 8.98 -49.01 60.27
CA ASP A 639 9.42 -50.05 59.34
C ASP A 639 10.46 -50.96 59.99
N ILE A 640 10.23 -52.27 59.91
CA ILE A 640 11.14 -53.29 60.42
C ILE A 640 12.20 -53.56 59.34
N PRO A 641 13.50 -53.40 59.66
CA PRO A 641 14.58 -53.75 58.73
C PRO A 641 14.49 -55.20 58.24
N ASP A 642 15.00 -55.48 57.03
CA ASP A 642 14.99 -56.83 56.44
C ASP A 642 15.76 -57.87 57.27
N ASP A 643 16.75 -57.43 58.06
CA ASP A 643 17.51 -58.25 59.00
C ASP A 643 16.83 -58.41 60.37
N GLY A 644 15.68 -57.77 60.56
CA GLY A 644 14.86 -57.80 61.77
C GLY A 644 15.38 -56.90 62.88
N ILE A 645 14.68 -56.93 64.02
CA ILE A 645 15.04 -56.15 65.22
C ILE A 645 15.49 -57.10 66.32
N THR A 646 16.63 -56.81 66.95
CA THR A 646 17.09 -57.51 68.15
C THR A 646 16.72 -56.69 69.38
N VAL A 647 15.91 -57.25 70.27
CA VAL A 647 15.53 -56.61 71.54
C VAL A 647 16.31 -57.27 72.68
N ASP A 648 17.10 -56.49 73.40
CA ASP A 648 17.83 -56.95 74.59
C ASP A 648 17.04 -56.61 75.86
N LEU A 649 16.60 -57.64 76.59
CA LEU A 649 15.89 -57.47 77.85
C LEU A 649 16.90 -57.37 79.00
N VAL A 650 17.04 -56.17 79.57
CA VAL A 650 17.99 -55.93 80.66
C VAL A 650 17.32 -56.16 82.02
N GLY A 651 17.84 -57.10 82.81
CA GLY A 651 17.37 -57.45 84.16
C GLY A 651 18.13 -58.64 84.76
N ASP A 652 17.70 -59.16 85.92
CA ASP A 652 18.20 -60.44 86.46
C ASP A 652 17.55 -61.62 85.73
N VAL A 653 17.78 -61.68 84.41
CA VAL A 653 17.25 -62.73 83.53
C VAL A 653 17.62 -64.14 84.04
N PRO A 654 18.84 -64.40 84.56
CA PRO A 654 19.17 -65.70 85.14
C PRO A 654 18.34 -66.06 86.38
N GLY A 655 18.07 -65.09 87.27
CA GLY A 655 17.19 -65.29 88.41
C GLY A 655 15.74 -65.55 87.98
N ILE A 656 15.23 -64.74 87.05
CA ILE A 656 13.85 -64.86 86.54
C ILE A 656 13.64 -66.20 85.83
N LEU A 657 14.56 -66.62 84.96
CA LEU A 657 14.48 -67.93 84.27
C LEU A 657 14.70 -69.14 85.20
N GLN A 658 15.15 -68.92 86.44
CA GLN A 658 15.24 -69.97 87.45
C GLN A 658 13.96 -70.09 88.28
N GLU A 659 13.18 -69.00 88.38
CA GLU A 659 11.89 -68.95 89.07
C GLU A 659 10.71 -69.41 88.19
N PHE A 660 10.84 -69.33 86.86
CA PHE A 660 9.92 -69.90 85.86
C PHE A 660 10.45 -71.22 85.28
#